data_AF-A0A1Y1IEG0-F1
#
_entry.id   AF-A0A1Y1IEG0-F1
#
_cell.length_a   1.000
_cell.length_b   1.000
_cell.length_c   1.000
_cell.angle_alpha   90.00
_cell.angle_beta   90.00
_cell.angle_gamma   90.00
#
_symmetry.space_group_name_H-M   'P 1'
#
loop_
_entity.id
_entity.type
_entity.pdbx_description
1 polymer ?
#
loop_
_entity_poly.entity_id
_entity_poly.type
_entity_poly.pdbx_seq_one_letter_code
_entity_poly.pdbx_strand_id
1 'polypeptide(L)'
;MAATAARHGSFVGNSRLLSDTHPSTSSRLRDCETVSLHSKGCRRKNVCDDVPSSSLWGQQLEVLSAAQRIVHWHRERGCAAVPRLVARGSQQTQFTFPGVPSVESEGLSSQGRRGDLLRCNAQAQQVARIPARTPDEKCEKVPVSRIRNFSIIAHIDHGKSTLADRLLQFTGTVEDRLMKGQFLDNMDLERERGITIKLQAARMKYVAADGETYVLNLIDTPGHVDFSYEVSRSLAACEGALLVVDAAQGVEAQTLANVYLALENNLEIIPVLNKIDLPGADAEACKKEIEDVVGLDTSGAILCSAKEGIGIEDILEAIVARVPAPRDTTKEPFRALIFDSYYDAYRGVIVYFRVMDGEVRVGDTVRFMNSGKEYEIDDLGVMAPNQLPVKALYAGEVGFLSGSIRAVADARVGDTITIAGKRAVTPLPGYEQAVPMVFCGLFPVDADQFPDLRDALEKLQLNDAALKFEPETSSAMGFGFRCGFLGLLHMEIVQERLEREYNLNLIITAPSVVYKVHSADGSVVMVDNPAQLPAAEKRAFIEEPYVRISMITPKDFVGPLMELAQNRRGEFTEMKYITEARCELVYELPLGEVVTDFFDQLKSRTKGYASMEYHLIGYRRNELVRLDLNINGEPCDPLATIVHRDKAYQVGRALTEKLKELIPRQMFKIPIQATIGAKVIASESIAAMRKDVLAKCYGGDISRKKKLLKKQAEGKKRMKSLGKVDVPQEAFMAVLQLERQVT
;
A
#
# COMPACT_ATOMS: atom_id res chain seq x y z
N MET A 1 -25.44 47.32 6.29
CA MET A 1 -25.13 48.49 5.42
C MET A 1 -24.38 47.92 4.22
N ALA A 2 -24.85 47.92 2.97
CA ALA A 2 -25.64 48.87 2.17
C ALA A 2 -24.79 49.97 1.50
N ALA A 3 -25.15 50.34 0.26
CA ALA A 3 -24.38 51.09 -0.76
C ALA A 3 -23.17 50.29 -1.33
N THR A 4 -23.00 50.00 -2.63
CA THR A 4 -23.63 50.38 -3.92
C THR A 4 -23.07 51.61 -4.65
N ALA A 5 -22.86 51.43 -5.97
CA ALA A 5 -22.70 52.41 -7.07
C ALA A 5 -21.33 53.08 -7.34
N ALA A 6 -20.77 52.75 -8.51
CA ALA A 6 -20.23 53.72 -9.47
C ALA A 6 -20.44 53.21 -10.92
N ARG A 7 -20.69 54.12 -11.87
CA ARG A 7 -20.88 53.88 -13.32
C ARG A 7 -20.29 55.06 -14.10
N HIS A 8 -20.24 54.94 -15.44
CA HIS A 8 -19.74 55.88 -16.47
C HIS A 8 -18.24 55.71 -16.80
N GLY A 9 -17.80 55.91 -18.05
CA GLY A 9 -18.54 56.34 -19.26
C GLY A 9 -17.86 55.94 -20.58
N SER A 10 -18.46 56.31 -21.72
CA SER A 10 -18.14 55.76 -23.04
C SER A 10 -17.87 56.82 -24.14
N PHE A 11 -16.84 56.61 -24.96
CA PHE A 11 -16.61 57.19 -26.30
C PHE A 11 -15.87 56.11 -27.13
N VAL A 12 -16.35 55.61 -28.29
CA VAL A 12 -16.73 56.23 -29.58
C VAL A 12 -15.52 56.68 -30.41
N GLY A 13 -15.21 55.93 -31.47
CA GLY A 13 -14.19 56.23 -32.48
C GLY A 13 -14.34 55.27 -33.68
N ASN A 14 -14.27 55.76 -34.92
CA ASN A 14 -14.81 55.08 -36.10
C ASN A 14 -13.79 55.14 -37.26
N SER A 15 -13.57 54.05 -38.02
CA SER A 15 -13.43 54.09 -39.51
C SER A 15 -13.01 52.78 -40.21
N ARG A 16 -13.82 52.36 -41.21
CA ARG A 16 -13.42 51.79 -42.54
C ARG A 16 -12.65 50.44 -42.62
N LEU A 17 -12.57 49.75 -43.77
CA LEU A 17 -13.54 49.30 -44.82
C LEU A 17 -12.78 48.45 -45.87
N LEU A 18 -13.50 47.73 -46.76
CA LEU A 18 -13.01 46.81 -47.84
C LEU A 18 -12.47 45.45 -47.29
N SER A 19 -12.72 44.25 -47.82
CA SER A 19 -13.07 43.74 -49.18
C SER A 19 -11.86 43.63 -50.14
N ASP A 20 -11.68 42.62 -51.02
CA ASP A 20 -12.59 41.60 -51.60
C ASP A 20 -11.89 40.27 -52.04
N THR A 21 -12.70 39.22 -52.23
CA THR A 21 -12.60 38.06 -53.17
C THR A 21 -11.33 37.19 -53.42
N HIS A 22 -11.57 35.88 -53.57
CA HIS A 22 -10.70 34.85 -54.20
C HIS A 22 -10.25 35.18 -55.65
N PRO A 23 -9.19 34.52 -56.18
CA PRO A 23 -9.43 33.32 -57.00
C PRO A 23 -8.40 32.17 -56.81
N SER A 24 -8.71 31.02 -57.44
CA SER A 24 -7.88 29.80 -57.49
C SER A 24 -6.99 29.71 -58.74
N THR A 25 -5.91 28.92 -58.70
CA THR A 25 -5.64 27.83 -59.68
C THR A 25 -4.34 27.04 -59.36
N SER A 26 -4.15 25.94 -60.10
CA SER A 26 -3.12 24.90 -59.91
C SER A 26 -1.89 25.05 -60.79
N SER A 27 -0.77 24.46 -60.37
CA SER A 27 0.22 23.88 -61.31
C SER A 27 0.91 22.64 -60.74
N ARG A 28 1.55 21.86 -61.62
CA ARG A 28 2.41 20.69 -61.34
C ARG A 28 3.76 20.90 -62.04
N LEU A 29 4.77 20.12 -61.63
CA LEU A 29 6.01 19.65 -62.32
C LEU A 29 7.17 19.68 -61.30
N ARG A 30 7.85 18.57 -60.96
CA ARG A 30 8.81 17.73 -61.74
C ARG A 30 10.22 18.35 -61.85
N ASP A 31 11.33 17.62 -61.72
CA ASP A 31 11.57 16.26 -61.17
C ASP A 31 12.58 16.38 -59.99
N CYS A 32 13.67 15.65 -59.71
CA CYS A 32 14.36 14.43 -60.20
C CYS A 32 15.31 13.94 -59.04
N GLU A 33 15.97 12.78 -59.02
CA GLU A 33 16.06 11.68 -60.00
C GLU A 33 16.12 10.28 -59.33
N THR A 34 17.32 9.70 -59.11
CA THR A 34 17.51 8.29 -58.69
C THR A 34 18.79 8.05 -57.88
N VAL A 35 18.79 7.02 -57.02
CA VAL A 35 19.74 5.88 -57.09
C VAL A 35 19.01 4.61 -56.62
N SER A 36 19.16 3.50 -57.34
CA SER A 36 18.80 2.16 -56.84
C SER A 36 19.69 1.09 -57.50
N LEU A 37 20.10 0.05 -56.76
CA LEU A 37 20.81 -1.10 -57.32
C LEU A 37 20.25 -2.41 -56.76
N HIS A 38 20.18 -3.42 -57.62
CA HIS A 38 19.61 -4.74 -57.37
C HIS A 38 20.71 -5.81 -57.29
N SER A 39 20.52 -6.83 -56.44
CA SER A 39 21.08 -8.16 -56.70
C SER A 39 20.17 -9.31 -56.23
N LYS A 40 20.10 -10.32 -57.10
CA LYS A 40 19.34 -11.58 -57.05
C LYS A 40 19.72 -12.42 -55.81
N GLY A 41 18.92 -13.32 -55.24
CA GLY A 41 17.60 -13.85 -55.63
C GLY A 41 17.61 -15.37 -55.88
N CYS A 42 16.76 -16.14 -55.18
CA CYS A 42 16.56 -17.59 -55.41
C CYS A 42 15.11 -18.03 -55.14
N ARG A 43 14.64 -19.18 -55.67
CA ARG A 43 13.23 -19.65 -55.64
C ARG A 43 13.07 -21.18 -55.56
N ARG A 44 12.08 -21.63 -54.76
CA ARG A 44 11.15 -22.80 -54.93
C ARG A 44 10.08 -22.65 -53.80
N LYS A 45 8.75 -22.71 -54.02
CA LYS A 45 7.86 -23.78 -54.54
C LYS A 45 7.84 -25.06 -53.66
N ASN A 46 6.71 -25.64 -53.23
CA ASN A 46 5.26 -25.31 -53.35
C ASN A 46 4.39 -26.28 -52.48
N VAL A 47 3.05 -26.05 -52.39
CA VAL A 47 1.97 -27.01 -51.95
C VAL A 47 1.72 -27.16 -50.43
N CYS A 48 0.59 -27.80 -50.05
CA CYS A 48 -0.31 -27.47 -48.92
C CYS A 48 -0.75 -28.68 -48.04
N ASP A 49 -1.66 -28.37 -47.09
CA ASP A 49 -2.76 -29.21 -46.52
C ASP A 49 -2.62 -29.92 -45.13
N ASP A 50 -3.67 -29.70 -44.31
CA ASP A 50 -4.26 -30.41 -43.15
C ASP A 50 -3.47 -30.95 -41.91
N VAL A 51 -3.63 -30.23 -40.77
CA VAL A 51 -4.40 -30.62 -39.53
C VAL A 51 -4.37 -32.11 -39.09
N PRO A 52 -4.07 -32.49 -37.81
CA PRO A 52 -4.58 -31.87 -36.57
C PRO A 52 -3.61 -31.75 -35.35
N SER A 53 -4.19 -31.28 -34.24
CA SER A 53 -3.66 -31.04 -32.89
C SER A 53 -2.90 -32.18 -32.18
N SER A 54 -1.85 -31.82 -31.43
CA SER A 54 -1.55 -32.38 -30.10
C SER A 54 -0.75 -31.40 -29.23
N SER A 55 -0.97 -31.44 -27.91
CA SER A 55 -0.25 -30.66 -26.89
C SER A 55 0.95 -31.43 -26.31
N LEU A 56 1.67 -30.83 -25.34
CA LEU A 56 2.68 -31.47 -24.47
C LEU A 56 4.09 -31.74 -25.06
N TRP A 57 4.58 -30.96 -26.03
CA TRP A 57 6.01 -31.01 -26.48
C TRP A 57 6.78 -29.68 -26.40
N GLY A 58 6.23 -28.65 -25.74
CA GLY A 58 6.90 -27.34 -25.60
C GLY A 58 7.94 -27.24 -24.47
N GLN A 59 7.64 -27.79 -23.29
CA GLN A 59 8.39 -27.49 -22.05
C GLN A 59 9.64 -28.34 -21.79
N GLN A 60 9.96 -29.33 -22.62
CA GLN A 60 11.14 -30.20 -22.42
C GLN A 60 12.42 -29.71 -23.13
N LEU A 61 12.34 -28.74 -24.04
CA LEU A 61 13.50 -28.26 -24.80
C LEU A 61 14.29 -27.16 -24.06
N GLU A 62 13.64 -26.29 -23.30
CA GLU A 62 14.33 -25.22 -22.56
C GLU A 62 15.23 -25.77 -21.44
N VAL A 63 14.76 -26.79 -20.71
CA VAL A 63 15.50 -27.45 -19.62
C VAL A 63 16.84 -28.05 -20.10
N LEU A 64 16.86 -28.61 -21.32
CA LEU A 64 18.09 -29.12 -21.94
C LEU A 64 19.09 -28.01 -22.32
N SER A 65 18.60 -26.82 -22.69
CA SER A 65 19.47 -25.67 -22.98
C SER A 65 20.15 -25.11 -21.73
N ALA A 66 19.47 -25.12 -20.58
CA ALA A 66 20.03 -24.71 -19.29
C ALA A 66 21.14 -25.68 -18.83
N ALA A 67 20.90 -26.98 -18.91
CA ALA A 67 21.87 -28.01 -18.52
C ALA A 67 23.21 -27.89 -19.29
N GLN A 68 23.17 -27.59 -20.59
CA GLN A 68 24.39 -27.44 -21.40
C GLN A 68 25.21 -26.19 -21.03
N ARG A 69 24.57 -25.09 -20.59
CA ARG A 69 25.28 -23.90 -20.11
C ARG A 69 26.02 -24.13 -18.80
N ILE A 70 25.40 -24.85 -17.86
CA ILE A 70 26.01 -25.18 -16.55
C ILE A 70 27.26 -26.06 -16.72
N VAL A 71 27.22 -27.03 -17.65
CA VAL A 71 28.38 -27.89 -17.95
C VAL A 71 29.55 -27.11 -18.56
N HIS A 72 29.29 -26.05 -19.35
CA HIS A 72 30.36 -25.19 -19.87
C HIS A 72 31.00 -24.35 -18.76
N TRP A 73 30.17 -23.76 -17.88
CA TRP A 73 30.62 -22.92 -16.76
C TRP A 73 31.54 -23.67 -15.78
N HIS A 74 31.22 -24.91 -15.42
CA HIS A 74 32.08 -25.73 -14.56
C HIS A 74 33.42 -26.13 -15.20
N ARG A 75 33.53 -26.13 -16.53
CA ARG A 75 34.74 -26.58 -17.24
C ARG A 75 35.87 -25.55 -17.25
N GLU A 76 35.55 -24.27 -17.03
CA GLU A 76 36.52 -23.17 -17.01
C GLU A 76 37.08 -22.88 -15.60
N ARG A 77 36.51 -23.45 -14.54
CA ARG A 77 36.90 -23.20 -13.14
C ARG A 77 37.49 -24.38 -12.37
N GLY A 78 37.84 -25.48 -13.04
CA GLY A 78 38.83 -26.45 -12.53
C GLY A 78 38.45 -27.25 -11.27
N CYS A 79 37.17 -27.39 -10.92
CA CYS A 79 36.74 -28.19 -9.76
C CYS A 79 36.35 -29.63 -10.16
N ALA A 80 36.88 -30.62 -9.43
CA ALA A 80 36.75 -32.05 -9.79
C ALA A 80 35.78 -32.83 -8.87
N ALA A 81 34.47 -32.72 -9.11
CA ALA A 81 33.47 -33.67 -8.62
C ALA A 81 32.17 -33.60 -9.46
N VAL A 82 31.71 -34.71 -10.02
CA VAL A 82 30.41 -34.80 -10.72
C VAL A 82 29.75 -36.18 -10.45
N PRO A 83 28.61 -36.24 -9.74
CA PRO A 83 27.84 -37.47 -9.59
C PRO A 83 27.12 -37.88 -10.88
N ARG A 84 26.98 -39.19 -11.13
CA ARG A 84 26.12 -39.71 -12.21
C ARG A 84 24.68 -39.89 -11.70
N LEU A 85 23.71 -39.28 -12.39
CA LEU A 85 22.31 -39.71 -12.27
C LEU A 85 22.05 -40.94 -13.17
N VAL A 86 21.26 -41.89 -12.65
CA VAL A 86 20.66 -42.99 -13.41
C VAL A 86 19.20 -43.10 -12.98
N ALA A 87 18.26 -42.96 -13.92
CA ALA A 87 16.84 -43.02 -13.63
C ALA A 87 16.29 -44.45 -13.78
N ARG A 88 15.72 -44.99 -12.71
CA ARG A 88 14.69 -46.05 -12.71
C ARG A 88 13.68 -45.71 -11.62
N GLY A 89 12.42 -46.07 -11.80
CA GLY A 89 11.33 -45.62 -10.95
C GLY A 89 10.48 -46.75 -10.35
N SER A 90 9.43 -46.31 -9.66
CA SER A 90 8.37 -47.10 -8.99
C SER A 90 8.75 -47.85 -7.71
N GLN A 91 7.80 -47.80 -6.76
CA GLN A 91 7.75 -48.47 -5.46
C GLN A 91 8.63 -47.88 -4.32
N GLN A 92 8.18 -48.15 -3.09
CA GLN A 92 8.52 -47.41 -1.87
C GLN A 92 9.96 -47.69 -1.38
N THR A 93 10.60 -46.70 -0.77
CA THR A 93 11.75 -46.94 0.12
C THR A 93 11.82 -45.89 1.22
N GLN A 94 12.20 -46.32 2.43
CA GLN A 94 12.44 -45.44 3.57
C GLN A 94 13.84 -44.81 3.48
N PHE A 95 14.01 -43.60 4.02
CA PHE A 95 15.33 -43.01 4.18
C PHE A 95 16.02 -43.55 5.43
N THR A 96 17.17 -44.21 5.26
CA THR A 96 18.07 -44.61 6.36
C THR A 96 19.43 -43.94 6.17
N PHE A 97 19.82 -43.07 7.10
CA PHE A 97 21.14 -42.44 7.13
C PHE A 97 22.13 -43.32 7.92
N PRO A 98 23.32 -43.65 7.38
CA PRO A 98 24.32 -44.42 8.10
C PRO A 98 25.26 -43.54 8.94
N GLY A 99 25.11 -43.63 10.27
CA GLY A 99 26.24 -43.67 11.21
C GLY A 99 27.04 -42.38 11.48
N VAL A 100 26.69 -41.70 12.58
CA VAL A 100 27.65 -40.93 13.41
C VAL A 100 27.75 -41.65 14.76
N PRO A 101 28.94 -42.10 15.21
CA PRO A 101 29.12 -42.64 16.55
C PRO A 101 29.28 -41.52 17.59
N SER A 102 28.64 -41.72 18.73
CA SER A 102 28.64 -40.85 19.93
C SER A 102 30.03 -40.68 20.56
N VAL A 103 30.21 -39.56 21.29
CA VAL A 103 31.33 -39.34 22.21
C VAL A 103 30.78 -39.23 23.64
N GLU A 104 31.12 -40.18 24.50
CA GLU A 104 30.97 -40.06 25.96
C GLU A 104 32.16 -40.72 26.69
N SER A 105 32.46 -40.18 27.87
CA SER A 105 33.21 -40.77 28.99
C SER A 105 34.65 -41.29 28.80
N GLU A 106 35.54 -40.70 29.62
CA GLU A 106 36.67 -41.33 30.33
C GLU A 106 37.92 -41.89 29.60
N GLY A 107 39.08 -41.40 30.07
CA GLY A 107 40.10 -42.32 30.59
C GLY A 107 41.53 -42.20 30.07
N LEU A 108 42.48 -42.09 31.01
CA LEU A 108 43.88 -42.55 30.93
C LEU A 108 44.72 -42.07 29.72
N SER A 109 45.50 -40.99 29.83
CA SER A 109 46.81 -40.91 30.49
C SER A 109 47.94 -41.74 29.85
N SER A 110 48.79 -41.10 29.04
CA SER A 110 50.16 -41.56 28.80
C SER A 110 51.16 -40.41 28.58
N GLN A 111 52.24 -40.51 29.35
CA GLN A 111 53.39 -39.61 29.46
C GLN A 111 54.20 -39.51 28.16
N GLY A 112 54.97 -38.42 27.96
CA GLY A 112 56.25 -38.59 27.24
C GLY A 112 56.95 -37.38 26.59
N ARG A 113 57.75 -36.62 27.37
CA ARG A 113 58.98 -35.90 26.94
C ARG A 113 58.77 -34.68 26.00
N ARG A 114 59.28 -33.49 26.33
CA ARG A 114 60.69 -33.00 26.19
C ARG A 114 61.25 -33.18 24.77
N GLY A 115 61.72 -32.13 24.08
CA GLY A 115 61.76 -30.71 24.46
C GLY A 115 62.63 -29.87 23.50
N ASP A 116 62.61 -28.55 23.69
CA ASP A 116 63.56 -27.51 23.24
C ASP A 116 64.13 -27.55 21.80
N LEU A 117 63.75 -26.57 20.98
CA LEU A 117 64.69 -25.92 20.05
C LEU A 117 64.31 -24.45 19.72
N LEU A 118 64.81 -23.57 20.58
CA LEU A 118 65.20 -22.16 20.40
C LEU A 118 64.80 -21.39 19.11
N ARG A 119 64.12 -20.26 19.34
CA ARG A 119 64.36 -18.91 18.79
C ARG A 119 64.67 -18.75 17.29
N CYS A 120 63.82 -17.99 16.59
CA CYS A 120 64.31 -16.80 15.89
C CYS A 120 63.23 -15.71 15.71
N ASN A 121 63.70 -14.45 15.72
CA ASN A 121 63.06 -13.17 15.38
C ASN A 121 61.67 -12.76 15.94
N ALA A 122 61.65 -11.52 16.45
CA ALA A 122 60.44 -10.74 16.75
C ALA A 122 60.15 -9.74 15.61
N GLN A 123 59.24 -8.79 15.86
CA GLN A 123 58.83 -7.67 14.98
C GLN A 123 57.87 -8.00 13.81
N ALA A 124 56.60 -8.22 14.16
CA ALA A 124 55.47 -7.68 13.40
C ALA A 124 54.24 -7.48 14.30
N GLN A 125 53.40 -6.50 13.96
CA GLN A 125 51.98 -6.40 14.36
C GLN A 125 51.65 -6.45 15.88
N GLN A 126 51.98 -5.36 16.58
CA GLN A 126 51.06 -4.85 17.60
C GLN A 126 49.81 -4.28 16.89
N VAL A 127 48.76 -5.09 16.73
CA VAL A 127 47.41 -4.56 16.45
C VAL A 127 46.78 -4.23 17.80
N ALA A 128 46.36 -2.98 17.98
CA ALA A 128 45.72 -2.53 19.21
C ALA A 128 44.39 -3.27 19.40
N ARG A 129 44.33 -4.20 20.36
CA ARG A 129 43.07 -4.83 20.78
C ARG A 129 42.24 -3.81 21.55
N ILE A 130 41.22 -3.27 20.90
CA ILE A 130 40.13 -2.56 21.58
C ILE A 130 39.54 -3.53 22.62
N PRO A 131 39.44 -3.18 23.91
CA PRO A 131 38.87 -4.06 24.91
C PRO A 131 37.36 -4.21 24.65
N ALA A 132 36.87 -5.45 24.70
CA ALA A 132 35.44 -5.73 24.62
C ALA A 132 34.74 -5.14 25.86
N ARG A 133 33.97 -4.06 25.68
CA ARG A 133 33.22 -3.41 26.77
C ARG A 133 32.12 -4.32 27.30
N THR A 134 31.86 -4.23 28.60
CA THR A 134 30.78 -4.93 29.29
C THR A 134 29.40 -4.36 28.90
N PRO A 135 28.29 -5.10 29.14
CA PRO A 135 26.96 -4.63 28.77
C PRO A 135 26.52 -3.35 29.51
N ASP A 136 26.99 -3.14 30.75
CA ASP A 136 26.45 -2.13 31.67
C ASP A 136 26.84 -0.67 31.35
N GLU A 137 27.89 -0.43 30.56
CA GLU A 137 28.34 0.92 30.17
C GLU A 137 27.45 1.58 29.10
N LYS A 138 26.38 0.92 28.63
CA LYS A 138 25.76 1.25 27.34
C LYS A 138 24.85 2.49 27.32
N CYS A 139 24.38 3.01 28.44
CA CYS A 139 23.55 4.24 28.50
C CYS A 139 23.93 5.16 29.67
N GLU A 140 24.99 5.94 29.50
CA GLU A 140 25.24 7.14 30.31
C GLU A 140 24.21 8.24 30.02
N LYS A 141 24.03 9.18 30.95
CA LYS A 141 23.13 10.33 30.78
C LYS A 141 23.69 11.30 29.73
N VAL A 142 23.09 11.31 28.55
CA VAL A 142 23.44 12.25 27.47
C VAL A 142 22.78 13.62 27.73
N PRO A 143 23.51 14.74 27.60
CA PRO A 143 22.92 16.07 27.73
C PRO A 143 22.00 16.38 26.54
N VAL A 144 20.87 17.05 26.80
CA VAL A 144 19.81 17.33 25.82
C VAL A 144 20.34 18.02 24.55
N SER A 145 21.35 18.89 24.68
CA SER A 145 22.04 19.57 23.57
C SER A 145 22.72 18.64 22.55
N ARG A 146 22.98 17.37 22.90
CA ARG A 146 23.60 16.35 22.03
C ARG A 146 22.61 15.32 21.49
N ILE A 147 21.33 15.49 21.76
CA ILE A 147 20.26 14.68 21.16
C ILE A 147 19.82 15.35 19.85
N ARG A 148 19.49 14.56 18.84
CA ARG A 148 18.72 14.95 17.65
C ARG A 148 17.63 13.92 17.41
N ASN A 149 16.37 14.35 17.33
CA ASN A 149 15.27 13.49 16.87
C ASN A 149 14.95 13.85 15.42
N PHE A 150 15.06 12.90 14.51
CA PHE A 150 14.80 13.15 13.10
C PHE A 150 14.07 11.99 12.43
N SER A 151 13.31 12.34 11.39
CA SER A 151 12.59 11.37 10.56
C SER A 151 13.11 11.38 9.13
N ILE A 152 12.84 10.32 8.37
CA ILE A 152 13.11 10.29 6.92
C ILE A 152 11.77 10.31 6.19
N ILE A 153 11.59 11.30 5.32
CA ILE A 153 10.41 11.47 4.47
C ILE A 153 10.83 11.36 3.00
N ALA A 154 10.05 10.60 2.22
CA ALA A 154 10.37 10.27 0.84
C ALA A 154 9.10 9.86 0.08
N HIS A 155 9.16 9.84 -1.25
CA HIS A 155 8.23 9.03 -2.04
C HIS A 155 8.58 7.53 -1.90
N ILE A 156 7.67 6.67 -2.34
CA ILE A 156 7.90 5.24 -2.52
C ILE A 156 9.10 5.05 -3.49
N ASP A 157 9.84 3.97 -3.31
CA ASP A 157 11.07 3.61 -4.06
C ASP A 157 12.22 4.63 -4.05
N HIS A 158 12.10 5.82 -3.43
CA HIS A 158 13.22 6.78 -3.30
C HIS A 158 14.39 6.30 -2.41
N GLY A 159 14.32 5.08 -1.86
CA GLY A 159 15.42 4.41 -1.15
C GLY A 159 15.54 4.74 0.33
N LYS A 160 14.42 5.14 0.96
CA LYS A 160 14.31 5.54 2.37
C LYS A 160 14.82 4.46 3.35
N SER A 161 14.31 3.22 3.29
CA SER A 161 14.77 2.11 4.14
C SER A 161 16.27 1.81 3.93
N THR A 162 16.73 1.85 2.67
CA THR A 162 18.15 1.66 2.33
C THR A 162 19.04 2.74 2.94
N LEU A 163 18.56 4.00 3.02
CA LEU A 163 19.28 5.08 3.68
C LEU A 163 19.34 4.86 5.20
N ALA A 164 18.23 4.44 5.82
CA ALA A 164 18.20 4.07 7.24
C ALA A 164 19.18 2.94 7.57
N ASP A 165 19.24 1.88 6.76
CA ASP A 165 20.23 0.79 6.89
C ASP A 165 21.67 1.31 6.88
N ARG A 166 22.00 2.27 5.99
CA ARG A 166 23.35 2.84 5.91
C ARG A 166 23.69 3.72 7.11
N LEU A 167 22.73 4.48 7.65
CA LEU A 167 22.94 5.26 8.88
C LEU A 167 23.19 4.33 10.08
N LEU A 168 22.47 3.21 10.18
CA LEU A 168 22.66 2.17 11.21
C LEU A 168 24.02 1.47 11.10
N GLN A 169 24.49 1.21 9.87
CA GLN A 169 25.83 0.65 9.60
C GLN A 169 26.94 1.64 9.95
N PHE A 170 26.88 2.87 9.42
CA PHE A 170 27.95 3.85 9.57
C PHE A 170 28.17 4.28 11.04
N THR A 171 27.09 4.32 11.82
CA THR A 171 27.14 4.59 13.27
C THR A 171 27.62 3.39 14.11
N GLY A 172 27.92 2.24 13.49
CA GLY A 172 28.28 1.00 14.19
C GLY A 172 27.17 0.46 15.09
N THR A 173 25.93 0.88 14.85
CA THR A 173 24.75 0.60 15.68
C THR A 173 24.24 -0.84 15.47
N VAL A 174 24.52 -1.43 14.29
CA VAL A 174 24.37 -2.86 14.01
C VAL A 174 25.71 -3.40 13.52
N GLU A 175 26.09 -4.62 13.94
CA GLU A 175 27.27 -5.30 13.41
C GLU A 175 27.01 -5.82 11.98
N ASP A 176 27.95 -5.67 11.05
CA ASP A 176 27.81 -6.09 9.64
C ASP A 176 27.27 -7.53 9.45
N ARG A 177 27.64 -8.45 10.35
CA ARG A 177 27.20 -9.86 10.34
C ARG A 177 25.71 -10.06 10.66
N LEU A 178 25.04 -9.06 11.24
CA LEU A 178 23.62 -9.06 11.54
C LEU A 178 22.81 -8.25 10.51
N MET A 179 23.48 -7.41 9.69
CA MET A 179 22.81 -6.66 8.65
C MET A 179 22.22 -7.58 7.58
N LYS A 180 20.91 -7.45 7.41
CA LYS A 180 20.20 -7.78 6.18
C LYS A 180 19.97 -6.46 5.43
N GLY A 181 19.73 -6.51 4.12
CA GLY A 181 19.10 -5.38 3.45
C GLY A 181 17.67 -5.22 3.97
N GLN A 182 17.22 -3.98 4.16
CA GLN A 182 15.95 -3.64 4.80
C GLN A 182 15.86 -4.23 6.22
N PHE A 183 16.70 -3.70 7.12
CA PHE A 183 16.81 -4.15 8.50
C PHE A 183 15.69 -3.63 9.40
N LEU A 184 15.21 -2.39 9.17
CA LEU A 184 14.06 -1.83 9.91
C LEU A 184 12.72 -2.41 9.44
N ASP A 185 12.57 -2.67 8.14
CA ASP A 185 11.41 -3.37 7.57
C ASP A 185 11.42 -4.81 8.12
N ASN A 186 10.58 -5.07 9.11
CA ASN A 186 10.64 -6.29 9.93
C ASN A 186 9.72 -7.38 9.40
N MET A 187 8.55 -7.00 8.87
CA MET A 187 7.59 -7.92 8.27
C MET A 187 8.08 -8.38 6.90
N ASP A 188 7.84 -9.64 6.55
CA ASP A 188 8.19 -10.14 5.22
C ASP A 188 7.43 -9.43 4.10
N LEU A 189 6.23 -8.92 4.38
CA LEU A 189 5.43 -8.13 3.44
C LEU A 189 6.05 -6.75 3.12
N GLU A 190 6.70 -6.11 4.09
CA GLU A 190 7.41 -4.84 3.88
C GLU A 190 8.57 -5.03 2.88
N ARG A 191 9.30 -6.15 3.02
CA ARG A 191 10.40 -6.54 2.13
C ARG A 191 9.93 -6.98 0.73
N GLU A 192 8.82 -7.72 0.65
CA GLU A 192 8.24 -8.14 -0.64
C GLU A 192 7.69 -6.97 -1.46
N ARG A 193 6.97 -6.03 -0.81
CA ARG A 193 6.36 -4.86 -1.47
C ARG A 193 7.32 -3.66 -1.57
N GLY A 194 8.50 -3.70 -0.94
CA GLY A 194 9.49 -2.62 -0.96
C GLY A 194 9.12 -1.38 -0.13
N ILE A 195 8.17 -1.51 0.78
CA ILE A 195 7.57 -0.40 1.54
C ILE A 195 7.63 -0.65 3.04
N THR A 196 8.03 0.36 3.81
CA THR A 196 7.81 0.36 5.25
C THR A 196 6.33 0.59 5.52
N ILE A 197 5.71 -0.34 6.25
CA ILE A 197 4.30 -0.32 6.61
C ILE A 197 4.14 0.22 8.03
N LYS A 198 5.02 -0.17 8.96
CA LYS A 198 4.97 0.28 10.35
C LYS A 198 6.17 1.15 10.74
N LEU A 199 5.88 2.25 11.44
CA LEU A 199 6.85 3.10 12.14
C LEU A 199 7.87 2.27 12.96
N GLN A 200 9.17 2.54 12.75
CA GLN A 200 10.26 1.99 13.57
C GLN A 200 11.13 3.13 14.14
N ALA A 201 11.50 3.02 15.41
CA ALA A 201 12.40 3.97 16.08
C ALA A 201 13.77 3.32 16.34
N ALA A 202 14.86 4.04 16.08
CA ALA A 202 16.22 3.55 16.31
C ALA A 202 17.15 4.65 16.86
N ARG A 203 17.65 4.44 18.07
CA ARG A 203 18.71 5.24 18.70
C ARG A 203 20.07 4.79 18.20
N MET A 204 20.73 5.67 17.44
CA MET A 204 22.12 5.54 17.01
C MET A 204 23.03 6.41 17.90
N LYS A 205 24.32 6.03 17.97
CA LYS A 205 25.37 6.87 18.55
C LYS A 205 26.33 7.27 17.45
N TYR A 206 26.61 8.57 17.35
CA TYR A 206 27.54 9.11 16.37
C TYR A 206 28.63 9.90 17.08
N VAL A 207 29.87 9.81 16.59
CA VAL A 207 30.96 10.68 17.00
C VAL A 207 31.22 11.60 15.82
N ALA A 208 30.91 12.89 15.99
CA ALA A 208 31.01 13.87 14.92
C ALA A 208 32.46 14.37 14.76
N ALA A 209 32.71 15.13 13.70
CA ALA A 209 34.01 15.71 13.38
C ALA A 209 34.54 16.72 14.43
N ASP A 210 33.68 17.20 15.34
CA ASP A 210 34.07 17.98 16.52
C ASP A 210 34.70 17.12 17.64
N GLY A 211 34.64 15.78 17.52
CA GLY A 211 35.12 14.80 18.48
C GLY A 211 34.12 14.45 19.59
N GLU A 212 32.92 15.04 19.59
CA GLU A 212 31.89 14.82 20.61
C GLU A 212 30.91 13.72 20.20
N THR A 213 30.38 13.02 21.21
CA THR A 213 29.38 11.95 20.98
C THR A 213 27.96 12.50 21.03
N TYR A 214 27.24 12.34 19.93
CA TYR A 214 25.83 12.69 19.74
C TYR A 214 24.95 11.43 19.78
N VAL A 215 23.69 11.62 20.18
CA VAL A 215 22.64 10.61 20.09
C VAL A 215 21.64 11.04 19.02
N LEU A 216 21.52 10.20 18.00
CA LEU A 216 20.62 10.43 16.87
C LEU A 216 19.47 9.42 16.98
N ASN A 217 18.28 9.88 17.34
CA ASN A 217 17.08 9.05 17.36
C ASN A 217 16.40 9.20 15.99
N LEU A 218 16.48 8.16 15.17
CA LEU A 218 15.78 8.01 13.91
C LEU A 218 14.36 7.51 14.17
N ILE A 219 13.36 8.13 13.53
CA ILE A 219 12.00 7.60 13.39
C ILE A 219 11.73 7.39 11.90
N ASP A 220 11.65 6.14 11.46
CA ASP A 220 11.34 5.84 10.06
C ASP A 220 9.84 5.91 9.78
N THR A 221 9.45 6.50 8.65
CA THR A 221 8.06 6.90 8.36
C THR A 221 7.50 6.20 7.12
N PRO A 222 6.24 5.73 7.10
CA PRO A 222 5.66 5.11 5.91
C PRO A 222 5.63 6.05 4.69
N GLY A 223 5.87 5.52 3.49
CA GLY A 223 5.96 6.34 2.28
C GLY A 223 4.63 6.62 1.56
N HIS A 224 3.52 5.98 1.96
CA HIS A 224 2.27 5.94 1.18
C HIS A 224 1.13 6.76 1.82
N VAL A 225 0.28 7.35 0.97
CA VAL A 225 -0.82 8.27 1.35
C VAL A 225 -1.76 7.68 2.42
N ASP A 226 -2.15 6.41 2.27
CA ASP A 226 -2.98 5.67 3.24
C ASP A 226 -2.39 5.64 4.66
N PHE A 227 -1.09 5.87 4.82
CA PHE A 227 -0.37 5.91 6.10
C PHE A 227 0.06 7.33 6.50
N SER A 228 -0.49 8.38 5.87
CA SER A 228 -0.30 9.79 6.24
C SER A 228 -0.52 10.07 7.73
N TYR A 229 -1.44 9.35 8.38
CA TYR A 229 -1.64 9.40 9.83
C TYR A 229 -0.42 8.89 10.63
N GLU A 230 0.29 7.87 10.15
CA GLU A 230 1.57 7.42 10.75
C GLU A 230 2.66 8.48 10.54
N VAL A 231 2.75 9.06 9.34
CA VAL A 231 3.75 10.08 8.99
C VAL A 231 3.58 11.35 9.85
N SER A 232 2.36 11.85 9.98
CA SER A 232 2.03 12.99 10.84
C SER A 232 2.43 12.74 12.30
N ARG A 233 2.17 11.53 12.83
CA ARG A 233 2.61 11.11 14.17
C ARG A 233 4.13 11.13 14.32
N SER A 234 4.85 10.58 13.36
CA SER A 234 6.31 10.55 13.33
C SER A 234 6.91 11.96 13.29
N LEU A 235 6.39 12.84 12.44
CA LEU A 235 6.90 14.21 12.28
C LEU A 235 6.76 15.03 13.57
N ALA A 236 5.61 14.92 14.24
CA ALA A 236 5.39 15.53 15.57
C ALA A 236 6.31 14.97 16.68
N ALA A 237 6.97 13.83 16.45
CA ALA A 237 7.96 13.22 17.35
C ALA A 237 9.42 13.63 17.05
N CYS A 238 9.65 14.54 16.08
CA CYS A 238 10.99 14.98 15.68
C CYS A 238 11.30 16.46 15.99
N GLU A 239 12.54 16.87 15.70
CA GLU A 239 12.99 18.26 15.52
C GLU A 239 13.34 18.58 14.05
N GLY A 240 13.62 17.56 13.23
CA GLY A 240 13.94 17.71 11.81
C GLY A 240 13.53 16.52 10.95
N ALA A 241 13.63 16.68 9.63
CA ALA A 241 13.29 15.66 8.64
C ALA A 241 14.31 15.62 7.49
N LEU A 242 14.80 14.44 7.12
CA LEU A 242 15.53 14.21 5.87
C LEU A 242 14.54 14.07 4.73
N LEU A 243 14.58 14.98 3.76
CA LEU A 243 13.77 14.92 2.55
C LEU A 243 14.53 14.17 1.46
N VAL A 244 14.20 12.89 1.27
CA VAL A 244 14.90 12.00 0.33
C VAL A 244 14.20 12.01 -1.03
N VAL A 245 14.89 12.59 -2.00
CA VAL A 245 14.44 12.71 -3.40
C VAL A 245 15.37 11.91 -4.28
N ASP A 246 14.85 11.05 -5.16
CA ASP A 246 15.66 10.32 -6.12
C ASP A 246 16.14 11.28 -7.23
N ALA A 247 17.46 11.36 -7.45
CA ALA A 247 18.05 12.21 -8.47
C ALA A 247 17.68 11.81 -9.92
N ALA A 248 17.11 10.62 -10.15
CA ALA A 248 16.59 10.17 -11.44
C ALA A 248 15.05 10.27 -11.56
N GLN A 249 14.29 10.35 -10.46
CA GLN A 249 12.83 10.50 -10.47
C GLN A 249 12.35 11.91 -10.08
N GLY A 250 13.18 12.76 -9.47
CA GLY A 250 12.80 14.11 -9.07
C GLY A 250 11.68 14.16 -8.02
N VAL A 251 10.93 15.27 -8.00
CA VAL A 251 9.83 15.51 -7.06
C VAL A 251 8.55 14.77 -7.51
N GLU A 252 7.98 13.98 -6.60
CA GLU A 252 6.75 13.20 -6.77
C GLU A 252 5.65 13.76 -5.84
N ALA A 253 4.37 13.43 -6.06
CA ALA A 253 3.26 14.02 -5.29
C ALA A 253 3.40 13.83 -3.78
N GLN A 254 3.76 12.63 -3.34
CA GLN A 254 3.99 12.30 -1.92
C GLN A 254 5.22 13.01 -1.32
N THR A 255 6.16 13.49 -2.15
CA THR A 255 7.25 14.34 -1.68
C THR A 255 6.71 15.69 -1.21
N LEU A 256 5.73 16.27 -1.91
CA LEU A 256 5.08 17.52 -1.50
C LEU A 256 4.23 17.32 -0.25
N ALA A 257 3.41 16.26 -0.22
CA ALA A 257 2.61 15.85 0.95
C ALA A 257 3.39 15.92 2.26
N ASN A 258 4.52 15.20 2.28
CA ASN A 258 5.32 15.00 3.48
C ASN A 258 6.11 16.27 3.85
N VAL A 259 6.43 17.14 2.88
CA VAL A 259 7.02 18.46 3.18
C VAL A 259 6.00 19.41 3.79
N TYR A 260 4.77 19.48 3.27
CA TYR A 260 3.72 20.30 3.90
C TYR A 260 3.48 19.87 5.35
N LEU A 261 3.37 18.56 5.62
CA LEU A 261 3.27 18.03 6.99
C LEU A 261 4.49 18.37 7.86
N ALA A 262 5.70 18.37 7.31
CA ALA A 262 6.92 18.75 8.05
C ALA A 262 6.99 20.26 8.35
N LEU A 263 6.54 21.11 7.41
CA LEU A 263 6.45 22.56 7.59
C LEU A 263 5.37 22.95 8.60
N GLU A 264 4.21 22.29 8.61
CA GLU A 264 3.17 22.46 9.63
C GLU A 264 3.70 22.12 11.04
N ASN A 265 4.54 21.10 11.16
CA ASN A 265 5.23 20.73 12.39
C ASN A 265 6.46 21.61 12.71
N ASN A 266 6.80 22.59 11.86
CA ASN A 266 7.93 23.52 12.01
C ASN A 266 9.29 22.78 12.15
N LEU A 267 9.48 21.69 11.41
CA LEU A 267 10.71 20.89 11.42
C LEU A 267 11.79 21.49 10.51
N GLU A 268 13.07 21.30 10.89
CA GLU A 268 14.20 21.60 10.01
C GLU A 268 14.29 20.54 8.89
N ILE A 269 14.14 20.94 7.63
CA ILE A 269 14.12 20.02 6.48
C ILE A 269 15.47 20.02 5.76
N ILE A 270 16.12 18.85 5.71
CA ILE A 270 17.41 18.67 5.01
C ILE A 270 17.16 17.95 3.68
N PRO A 271 17.32 18.61 2.51
CA PRO A 271 17.19 17.95 1.21
C PRO A 271 18.38 17.01 0.92
N VAL A 272 18.05 15.76 0.59
CA VAL A 272 18.98 14.66 0.32
C VAL A 272 18.65 14.05 -1.04
N LEU A 273 19.58 14.12 -1.98
CA LEU A 273 19.45 13.61 -3.34
C LEU A 273 20.08 12.23 -3.45
N ASN A 274 19.23 11.20 -3.52
CA ASN A 274 19.62 9.79 -3.50
C ASN A 274 19.78 9.20 -4.91
N LYS A 275 20.33 7.98 -4.99
CA LYS A 275 20.55 7.19 -6.21
C LYS A 275 21.43 7.87 -7.28
N ILE A 276 22.39 8.69 -6.87
CA ILE A 276 23.38 9.33 -7.78
C ILE A 276 24.26 8.32 -8.55
N ASP A 277 24.21 7.03 -8.20
CA ASP A 277 24.83 5.92 -8.93
C ASP A 277 24.06 5.50 -10.21
N LEU A 278 22.83 5.98 -10.41
CA LEU A 278 22.06 5.68 -11.62
C LEU A 278 22.51 6.54 -12.81
N PRO A 279 22.69 5.94 -14.02
CA PRO A 279 23.14 6.67 -15.21
C PRO A 279 22.10 7.65 -15.79
N GLY A 280 20.91 7.74 -15.18
CA GLY A 280 19.86 8.72 -15.49
C GLY A 280 19.63 9.76 -14.38
N ALA A 281 20.49 9.81 -13.37
CA ALA A 281 20.40 10.81 -12.30
C ALA A 281 20.88 12.18 -12.78
N ASP A 282 20.04 13.21 -12.62
CA ASP A 282 20.40 14.62 -12.81
C ASP A 282 20.10 15.39 -11.52
N ALA A 283 21.13 15.45 -10.66
CA ALA A 283 21.04 16.14 -9.39
C ALA A 283 20.83 17.67 -9.55
N GLU A 284 21.31 18.29 -10.63
CA GLU A 284 21.20 19.74 -10.84
C GLU A 284 19.84 20.14 -11.41
N ALA A 285 19.16 19.25 -12.15
CA ALA A 285 17.75 19.39 -12.47
C ALA A 285 16.86 19.15 -11.23
N CYS A 286 17.17 18.12 -10.44
CA CYS A 286 16.40 17.77 -9.24
C CYS A 286 16.46 18.88 -8.15
N LYS A 287 17.63 19.50 -7.96
CA LYS A 287 17.79 20.71 -7.13
C LYS A 287 16.79 21.82 -7.51
N LYS A 288 16.74 22.18 -8.79
CA LYS A 288 15.84 23.23 -9.29
C LYS A 288 14.37 22.85 -9.13
N GLU A 289 14.02 21.58 -9.36
CA GLU A 289 12.65 21.11 -9.11
C GLU A 289 12.26 21.21 -7.62
N ILE A 290 13.20 21.01 -6.69
CA ILE A 290 12.94 21.25 -5.26
C ILE A 290 12.81 22.75 -4.96
N GLU A 291 13.64 23.61 -5.55
CA GLU A 291 13.55 25.07 -5.38
C GLU A 291 12.26 25.66 -5.97
N ASP A 292 11.92 25.33 -7.22
CA ASP A 292 10.77 25.86 -7.96
C ASP A 292 9.42 25.38 -7.40
N VAL A 293 9.36 24.15 -6.85
CA VAL A 293 8.08 23.50 -6.46
C VAL A 293 7.89 23.46 -4.95
N VAL A 294 8.96 23.23 -4.18
CA VAL A 294 8.92 23.07 -2.71
C VAL A 294 9.31 24.37 -2.00
N GLY A 295 10.07 25.26 -2.66
CA GLY A 295 10.53 26.52 -2.08
C GLY A 295 11.64 26.38 -1.04
N LEU A 296 12.34 25.23 -1.02
CA LEU A 296 13.48 24.97 -0.13
C LEU A 296 14.80 25.33 -0.83
N ASP A 297 15.72 25.99 -0.13
CA ASP A 297 17.07 26.28 -0.63
C ASP A 297 17.90 24.99 -0.79
N THR A 298 18.31 24.67 -2.01
CA THR A 298 19.13 23.48 -2.30
C THR A 298 20.63 23.76 -2.39
N SER A 299 21.07 24.99 -2.09
CA SER A 299 22.49 25.33 -1.94
C SER A 299 23.20 24.42 -0.93
N GLY A 300 22.47 23.94 0.08
CA GLY A 300 22.91 22.98 1.08
C GLY A 300 22.44 21.53 0.88
N ALA A 301 21.94 21.15 -0.30
CA ALA A 301 21.44 19.79 -0.56
C ALA A 301 22.57 18.77 -0.71
N ILE A 302 22.37 17.59 -0.10
CA ILE A 302 23.41 16.57 0.03
C ILE A 302 23.24 15.50 -1.05
N LEU A 303 24.33 15.18 -1.77
CA LEU A 303 24.33 14.14 -2.81
C LEU A 303 24.74 12.80 -2.18
N CYS A 304 23.88 11.78 -2.24
CA CYS A 304 24.16 10.46 -1.69
C CYS A 304 23.81 9.30 -2.62
N SER A 305 24.45 8.16 -2.40
CA SER A 305 23.91 6.86 -2.82
C SER A 305 23.81 5.97 -1.59
N ALA A 306 22.57 5.73 -1.12
CA ALA A 306 22.31 4.73 -0.10
C ALA A 306 22.75 3.31 -0.54
N LYS A 307 22.77 3.06 -1.85
CA LYS A 307 23.21 1.79 -2.43
C LYS A 307 24.73 1.61 -2.31
N GLU A 308 25.53 2.63 -2.62
CA GLU A 308 27.00 2.55 -2.59
C GLU A 308 27.63 3.02 -1.27
N GLY A 309 26.87 3.70 -0.41
CA GLY A 309 27.35 4.27 0.87
C GLY A 309 27.97 5.66 0.74
N ILE A 310 27.83 6.32 -0.41
CA ILE A 310 28.36 7.65 -0.69
C ILE A 310 27.46 8.72 -0.04
N GLY A 311 28.05 9.74 0.59
CA GLY A 311 27.33 10.89 1.18
C GLY A 311 26.70 10.65 2.56
N ILE A 312 26.89 9.46 3.15
CA ILE A 312 26.25 9.09 4.44
C ILE A 312 26.88 9.86 5.61
N GLU A 313 28.18 10.11 5.56
CA GLU A 313 28.91 10.93 6.55
C GLU A 313 28.45 12.40 6.51
N ASP A 314 28.32 12.97 5.31
CA ASP A 314 27.81 14.33 5.10
C ASP A 314 26.37 14.50 5.64
N ILE A 315 25.53 13.48 5.52
CA ILE A 315 24.17 13.46 6.11
C ILE A 315 24.23 13.47 7.63
N LEU A 316 25.10 12.67 8.25
CA LEU A 316 25.23 12.59 9.71
C LEU A 316 25.74 13.92 10.31
N GLU A 317 26.77 14.53 9.70
CA GLU A 317 27.26 15.86 10.06
C GLU A 317 26.17 16.94 9.86
N ALA A 318 25.42 16.90 8.76
CA ALA A 318 24.33 17.85 8.53
C ALA A 318 23.18 17.72 9.55
N ILE A 319 22.86 16.50 10.01
CA ILE A 319 21.89 16.28 11.10
C ILE A 319 22.41 16.92 12.41
N VAL A 320 23.69 16.70 12.76
CA VAL A 320 24.29 17.28 13.97
C VAL A 320 24.30 18.82 13.90
N ALA A 321 24.65 19.39 12.74
CA ALA A 321 24.84 20.83 12.54
C ALA A 321 23.55 21.63 12.33
N ARG A 322 22.55 21.09 11.61
CA ARG A 322 21.32 21.84 11.23
C ARG A 322 20.12 21.52 12.12
N VAL A 323 19.83 20.25 12.39
CA VAL A 323 18.65 19.86 13.18
C VAL A 323 18.80 20.44 14.60
N PRO A 324 17.81 21.17 15.13
CA PRO A 324 17.92 21.73 16.47
C PRO A 324 17.91 20.64 17.55
N ALA A 325 18.51 20.94 18.69
CA ALA A 325 18.41 20.08 19.86
C ALA A 325 17.01 20.22 20.51
N PRO A 326 16.49 19.15 21.15
CA PRO A 326 15.29 19.25 21.99
C PRO A 326 15.44 20.30 23.10
N ARG A 327 14.30 20.82 23.57
CA ARG A 327 14.26 21.81 24.65
C ARG A 327 14.63 21.16 25.97
N ASP A 328 15.58 21.73 26.72
CA ASP A 328 15.91 21.25 28.07
C ASP A 328 14.88 21.74 29.10
N THR A 329 13.79 21.01 29.19
CA THR A 329 12.72 21.16 30.20
C THR A 329 12.82 20.06 31.27
N THR A 330 14.02 19.55 31.57
CA THR A 330 14.26 18.47 32.57
C THR A 330 13.78 18.78 34.00
N LYS A 331 13.34 20.01 34.29
CA LYS A 331 12.78 20.45 35.58
C LYS A 331 11.26 20.64 35.58
N GLU A 332 10.59 20.56 34.43
CA GLU A 332 9.13 20.67 34.32
C GLU A 332 8.42 19.38 34.77
N PRO A 333 7.11 19.43 35.10
CA PRO A 333 6.34 18.21 35.36
C PRO A 333 6.37 17.29 34.13
N PHE A 334 6.55 15.98 34.37
CA PHE A 334 6.72 15.00 33.30
C PHE A 334 5.57 15.04 32.30
N ARG A 335 5.92 15.20 31.02
CA ARG A 335 5.03 15.02 29.86
C ARG A 335 5.75 14.18 28.82
N ALA A 336 5.13 13.07 28.44
CA ALA A 336 5.54 12.30 27.27
C ALA A 336 4.38 12.15 26.28
N LEU A 337 4.71 12.19 24.98
CA LEU A 337 3.76 11.99 23.88
C LEU A 337 3.88 10.55 23.37
N ILE A 338 2.76 9.82 23.35
CA ILE A 338 2.69 8.49 22.73
C ILE A 338 2.57 8.65 21.21
N PHE A 339 3.52 8.12 20.43
CA PHE A 339 3.47 8.17 18.96
C PHE A 339 3.21 6.79 18.30
N ASP A 340 3.48 5.69 19.00
CA ASP A 340 3.07 4.34 18.61
C ASP A 340 2.83 3.43 19.83
N SER A 341 2.12 2.33 19.63
CA SER A 341 1.90 1.28 20.63
C SER A 341 1.76 -0.07 19.94
N TYR A 342 2.23 -1.15 20.56
CA TYR A 342 2.01 -2.51 20.05
C TYR A 342 1.71 -3.50 21.17
N TYR A 343 1.07 -4.62 20.82
CA TYR A 343 0.71 -5.66 21.77
C TYR A 343 1.74 -6.82 21.77
N ASP A 344 2.35 -7.07 22.92
CA ASP A 344 3.18 -8.24 23.18
C ASP A 344 2.42 -9.26 24.05
N ALA A 345 2.50 -10.54 23.70
CA ALA A 345 1.72 -11.60 24.34
C ALA A 345 2.13 -11.91 25.81
N TYR A 346 3.31 -11.48 26.25
CA TYR A 346 3.84 -11.70 27.60
C TYR A 346 3.93 -10.41 28.42
N ARG A 347 4.29 -9.30 27.78
CA ARG A 347 4.50 -7.99 28.39
C ARG A 347 3.26 -7.09 28.37
N GLY A 348 2.22 -7.46 27.59
CA GLY A 348 1.04 -6.62 27.37
C GLY A 348 1.31 -5.51 26.35
N VAL A 349 0.63 -4.37 26.47
CA VAL A 349 0.84 -3.23 25.57
C VAL A 349 2.15 -2.54 25.90
N ILE A 350 3.07 -2.53 24.92
CA ILE A 350 4.31 -1.76 24.97
C ILE A 350 4.07 -0.45 24.21
N VAL A 351 4.39 0.65 24.88
CA VAL A 351 4.04 2.00 24.44
C VAL A 351 5.32 2.74 24.04
N TYR A 352 5.39 3.25 22.81
CA TYR A 352 6.49 4.07 22.32
C TYR A 352 6.17 5.55 22.50
N PHE A 353 7.09 6.28 23.14
CA PHE A 353 6.89 7.67 23.49
C PHE A 353 8.15 8.51 23.39
N ARG A 354 7.94 9.82 23.20
CA ARG A 354 8.95 10.87 23.30
C ARG A 354 8.73 11.62 24.61
N VAL A 355 9.76 11.75 25.44
CA VAL A 355 9.70 12.65 26.61
C VAL A 355 9.82 14.07 26.09
N MET A 356 8.76 14.86 26.21
CA MET A 356 8.81 16.28 25.92
C MET A 356 9.42 17.04 27.11
N ASP A 357 9.04 16.66 28.34
CA ASP A 357 9.41 17.39 29.56
C ASP A 357 9.69 16.47 30.76
N GLY A 358 10.58 16.93 31.65
CA GLY A 358 10.90 16.25 32.91
C GLY A 358 11.84 15.03 32.80
N GLU A 359 11.63 14.07 33.68
CA GLU A 359 12.28 12.75 33.72
C GLU A 359 11.28 11.68 34.20
N VAL A 360 11.52 10.41 33.86
CA VAL A 360 10.74 9.24 34.31
C VAL A 360 11.65 8.06 34.59
N ARG A 361 11.28 7.19 35.55
CA ARG A 361 12.09 6.06 36.03
C ARG A 361 11.26 4.78 36.17
N VAL A 362 11.94 3.64 36.18
CA VAL A 362 11.31 2.34 36.49
C VAL A 362 10.72 2.39 37.91
N GLY A 363 9.48 1.92 38.07
CA GLY A 363 8.72 2.02 39.33
C GLY A 363 8.01 3.37 39.57
N ASP A 364 8.09 4.36 38.66
CA ASP A 364 7.22 5.54 38.76
C ASP A 364 5.78 5.18 38.38
N THR A 365 4.80 5.71 39.13
CA THR A 365 3.38 5.61 38.76
C THR A 365 3.01 6.69 37.75
N VAL A 366 2.73 6.26 36.51
CA VAL A 366 2.30 7.13 35.41
C VAL A 366 0.77 7.15 35.26
N ARG A 367 0.27 8.29 34.80
CA ARG A 367 -1.14 8.56 34.50
C ARG A 367 -1.28 8.94 33.02
N PHE A 368 -2.20 8.27 32.34
CA PHE A 368 -2.63 8.59 30.98
C PHE A 368 -3.68 9.71 31.07
N MET A 369 -3.49 10.83 30.36
CA MET A 369 -4.32 12.02 30.56
C MET A 369 -5.72 11.90 29.94
N ASN A 370 -5.87 11.19 28.81
CA ASN A 370 -7.14 10.97 28.12
C ASN A 370 -7.95 9.84 28.77
N SER A 371 -7.33 8.68 29.04
CA SER A 371 -8.03 7.56 29.69
C SER A 371 -8.19 7.73 31.21
N GLY A 372 -7.38 8.59 31.83
CA GLY A 372 -7.42 8.90 33.25
C GLY A 372 -6.95 7.76 34.18
N LYS A 373 -6.43 6.66 33.60
CA LYS A 373 -5.94 5.49 34.31
C LYS A 373 -4.50 5.69 34.78
N GLU A 374 -4.13 4.98 35.85
CA GLU A 374 -2.81 5.02 36.49
C GLU A 374 -2.20 3.62 36.47
N TYR A 375 -0.92 3.52 36.10
CA TYR A 375 -0.15 2.28 35.96
C TYR A 375 1.27 2.48 36.54
N GLU A 376 1.92 1.40 36.94
CA GLU A 376 3.32 1.39 37.42
C GLU A 376 4.23 0.94 36.27
N ILE A 377 5.44 1.50 36.15
CA ILE A 377 6.38 1.14 35.08
C ILE A 377 7.16 -0.12 35.48
N ASP A 378 6.85 -1.24 34.83
CA ASP A 378 7.52 -2.55 34.97
C ASP A 378 8.87 -2.59 34.23
N ASP A 379 8.91 -2.07 33.00
CA ASP A 379 10.08 -2.03 32.12
C ASP A 379 10.13 -0.69 31.37
N LEU A 380 11.33 -0.17 31.15
CA LEU A 380 11.60 1.14 30.53
C LEU A 380 12.85 0.99 29.69
N GLY A 381 12.85 1.47 28.45
CA GLY A 381 13.99 1.24 27.56
C GLY A 381 14.10 2.16 26.36
N VAL A 382 15.17 1.98 25.61
CA VAL A 382 15.42 2.63 24.32
C VAL A 382 15.52 1.57 23.23
N MET A 383 15.05 1.91 22.02
CA MET A 383 15.21 1.06 20.84
C MET A 383 16.60 1.29 20.25
N ALA A 384 17.52 0.34 20.36
CA ALA A 384 18.89 0.49 19.89
C ALA A 384 19.46 -0.77 19.22
N PRO A 385 19.11 -1.01 17.95
CA PRO A 385 17.75 -1.12 17.43
C PRO A 385 16.94 -2.27 18.07
N ASN A 386 17.60 -3.17 18.81
CA ASN A 386 16.92 -4.06 19.76
C ASN A 386 16.50 -3.28 21.02
N GLN A 387 15.49 -3.78 21.74
CA GLN A 387 15.09 -3.19 23.03
C GLN A 387 16.23 -3.30 24.06
N LEU A 388 16.74 -2.16 24.53
CA LEU A 388 17.69 -2.07 25.65
C LEU A 388 17.01 -1.40 26.84
N PRO A 389 16.88 -2.09 28.00
CA PRO A 389 16.28 -1.50 29.19
C PRO A 389 17.21 -0.43 29.80
N VAL A 390 16.61 0.66 30.28
CA VAL A 390 17.30 1.79 30.93
C VAL A 390 16.58 2.17 32.23
N LYS A 391 17.33 2.68 33.21
CA LYS A 391 16.78 2.98 34.55
C LYS A 391 15.95 4.27 34.60
N ALA A 392 16.17 5.18 33.65
CA ALA A 392 15.49 6.46 33.53
C ALA A 392 15.54 6.97 32.09
N LEU A 393 14.58 7.80 31.71
CA LEU A 393 14.56 8.60 30.49
C LEU A 393 14.38 10.09 30.83
N TYR A 394 15.00 10.97 30.05
CA TYR A 394 15.02 12.42 30.24
C TYR A 394 14.37 13.17 29.06
N ALA A 395 14.00 14.44 29.26
CA ALA A 395 13.49 15.32 28.21
C ALA A 395 14.34 15.28 26.91
N GLY A 396 13.65 15.16 25.79
CA GLY A 396 14.24 14.98 24.46
C GLY A 396 14.52 13.52 24.05
N GLU A 397 14.46 12.55 24.98
CA GLU A 397 14.67 11.14 24.65
C GLU A 397 13.42 10.43 24.11
N VAL A 398 13.64 9.50 23.17
CA VAL A 398 12.65 8.57 22.63
C VAL A 398 12.90 7.18 23.22
N GLY A 399 11.83 6.50 23.66
CA GLY A 399 11.92 5.19 24.29
C GLY A 399 10.60 4.42 24.30
N PHE A 400 10.59 3.31 25.04
CA PHE A 400 9.42 2.48 25.29
C PHE A 400 9.19 2.26 26.79
N LEU A 401 7.94 1.99 27.16
CA LEU A 401 7.58 1.46 28.49
C LEU A 401 6.69 0.23 28.38
N SER A 402 6.74 -0.59 29.43
CA SER A 402 5.69 -1.55 29.80
C SER A 402 5.26 -1.30 31.25
N GLY A 403 4.00 -1.60 31.55
CA GLY A 403 3.38 -1.34 32.86
C GLY A 403 2.11 -2.14 33.05
N SER A 404 2.18 -3.45 32.75
CA SER A 404 1.07 -4.41 32.85
C SER A 404 -0.24 -3.99 32.16
N ILE A 405 -0.12 -3.16 31.11
CA ILE A 405 -1.25 -2.58 30.36
C ILE A 405 -1.92 -3.70 29.54
N ARG A 406 -3.20 -3.97 29.81
CA ARG A 406 -3.94 -5.08 29.19
C ARG A 406 -4.73 -4.70 27.93
N ALA A 407 -4.99 -3.42 27.69
CA ALA A 407 -5.85 -2.96 26.61
C ALA A 407 -5.24 -1.75 25.90
N VAL A 408 -5.03 -1.87 24.59
CA VAL A 408 -4.44 -0.82 23.74
C VAL A 408 -5.31 0.43 23.72
N ALA A 409 -6.63 0.26 23.85
CA ALA A 409 -7.60 1.34 23.97
C ALA A 409 -7.42 2.27 25.20
N ASP A 410 -6.61 1.86 26.19
CA ASP A 410 -6.23 2.67 27.35
C ASP A 410 -4.98 3.52 27.12
N ALA A 411 -4.07 3.03 26.28
CA ALA A 411 -2.79 3.64 25.92
C ALA A 411 -2.84 4.21 24.50
N ARG A 412 -3.82 5.08 24.25
CA ARG A 412 -4.10 5.61 22.91
C ARG A 412 -2.94 6.44 22.41
N VAL A 413 -2.56 6.21 21.15
CA VAL A 413 -1.61 7.06 20.44
C VAL A 413 -2.13 8.50 20.39
N GLY A 414 -1.27 9.46 20.70
CA GLY A 414 -1.62 10.87 20.90
C GLY A 414 -2.09 11.24 22.31
N ASP A 415 -2.20 10.30 23.25
CA ASP A 415 -2.37 10.64 24.67
C ASP A 415 -1.04 11.17 25.26
N THR A 416 -1.17 11.99 26.30
CA THR A 416 -0.05 12.48 27.11
C THR A 416 0.08 11.63 28.36
N ILE A 417 1.29 11.14 28.63
CA ILE A 417 1.63 10.47 29.88
C ILE A 417 2.23 11.50 30.85
N THR A 418 1.78 11.51 32.11
CA THR A 418 2.31 12.36 33.19
C THR A 418 2.48 11.57 34.49
N ILE A 419 3.31 12.03 35.44
CA ILE A 419 3.51 11.30 36.71
C ILE A 419 2.33 11.58 37.65
N ALA A 420 1.74 10.53 38.22
CA ALA A 420 0.50 10.61 39.00
C ALA A 420 0.60 11.57 40.22
N GLY A 421 1.77 11.66 40.86
CA GLY A 421 2.07 12.56 41.97
C GLY A 421 2.62 13.95 41.60
N LYS A 422 2.95 14.21 40.32
CA LYS A 422 3.44 15.49 39.80
C LYS A 422 2.83 15.78 38.42
N ARG A 423 1.51 15.90 38.41
CA ARG A 423 0.70 16.00 37.19
C ARG A 423 0.98 17.29 36.43
N ALA A 424 1.16 17.19 35.12
CA ALA A 424 1.10 18.32 34.22
C ALA A 424 -0.31 18.94 34.21
N VAL A 425 -0.39 20.27 34.04
CA VAL A 425 -1.66 21.02 34.08
C VAL A 425 -2.43 20.92 32.76
N THR A 426 -1.71 20.84 31.63
CA THR A 426 -2.26 20.73 30.28
C THR A 426 -1.69 19.50 29.57
N PRO A 427 -2.51 18.71 28.86
CA PRO A 427 -1.99 17.71 27.93
C PRO A 427 -1.26 18.41 26.77
N LEU A 428 -0.49 17.63 26.02
CA LEU A 428 0.04 18.03 24.73
C LEU A 428 -1.08 18.05 23.67
N PRO A 429 -0.92 18.76 22.54
CA PRO A 429 -1.80 18.57 21.39
C PRO A 429 -1.70 17.12 20.90
N GLY A 430 -2.75 16.34 21.15
CA GLY A 430 -2.87 14.97 20.67
C GLY A 430 -3.27 14.90 19.20
N TYR A 431 -3.10 13.74 18.58
CA TYR A 431 -3.44 13.51 17.18
C TYR A 431 -4.95 13.40 16.95
N GLU A 432 -5.40 13.73 15.73
CA GLU A 432 -6.74 13.40 15.27
C GLU A 432 -6.93 11.88 15.17
N GLN A 433 -8.16 11.38 15.30
CA GLN A 433 -8.40 9.94 15.20
C GLN A 433 -8.44 9.49 13.74
N ALA A 434 -7.77 8.38 13.45
CA ALA A 434 -7.92 7.67 12.19
C ALA A 434 -9.41 7.37 11.88
N VAL A 435 -9.91 7.98 10.80
CA VAL A 435 -11.25 7.73 10.25
C VAL A 435 -11.09 6.83 9.03
N PRO A 436 -11.58 5.57 9.05
CA PRO A 436 -11.57 4.74 7.86
C PRO A 436 -12.46 5.35 6.77
N MET A 437 -11.96 5.38 5.54
CA MET A 437 -12.62 5.97 4.38
C MET A 437 -13.11 4.90 3.38
N VAL A 438 -12.46 3.73 3.38
CA VAL A 438 -12.76 2.60 2.50
C VAL A 438 -13.29 1.44 3.32
N PHE A 439 -14.40 0.83 2.91
CA PHE A 439 -15.02 -0.31 3.59
C PHE A 439 -15.24 -1.48 2.64
N CYS A 440 -14.89 -2.70 3.06
CA CYS A 440 -15.21 -3.94 2.34
C CYS A 440 -15.70 -5.02 3.33
N GLY A 441 -16.45 -6.01 2.83
CA GLY A 441 -16.79 -7.19 3.62
C GLY A 441 -15.71 -8.27 3.45
N LEU A 442 -15.16 -8.76 4.57
CA LEU A 442 -14.29 -9.93 4.65
C LEU A 442 -15.12 -11.13 5.10
N PHE A 443 -15.23 -12.15 4.26
CA PHE A 443 -15.93 -13.40 4.55
C PHE A 443 -14.93 -14.56 4.45
N PRO A 444 -14.96 -15.57 5.35
CA PRO A 444 -14.16 -16.77 5.15
C PRO A 444 -14.76 -17.62 4.02
N VAL A 445 -13.92 -18.35 3.27
CA VAL A 445 -14.39 -19.35 2.29
C VAL A 445 -15.14 -20.48 3.00
N ASP A 446 -14.58 -20.97 4.11
CA ASP A 446 -15.17 -22.00 4.96
C ASP A 446 -15.85 -21.35 6.18
N ALA A 447 -17.17 -21.53 6.32
CA ALA A 447 -17.95 -20.88 7.39
C ALA A 447 -17.47 -21.24 8.81
N ASP A 448 -16.83 -22.40 8.97
CA ASP A 448 -16.25 -22.84 10.24
C ASP A 448 -15.04 -21.98 10.70
N GLN A 449 -14.38 -21.24 9.78
CA GLN A 449 -13.30 -20.29 10.10
C GLN A 449 -13.79 -18.91 10.60
N PHE A 450 -15.11 -18.68 10.70
CA PHE A 450 -15.65 -17.40 11.18
C PHE A 450 -15.14 -17.00 12.59
N PRO A 451 -15.01 -17.91 13.59
CA PRO A 451 -14.40 -17.60 14.87
C PRO A 451 -12.92 -17.23 14.72
N ASP A 452 -12.16 -17.96 13.90
CA ASP A 452 -10.72 -17.73 13.71
C ASP A 452 -10.46 -16.37 13.04
N LEU A 453 -11.30 -15.98 12.05
CA LEU A 453 -11.28 -14.65 11.44
C LEU A 453 -11.61 -13.55 12.46
N ARG A 454 -12.58 -13.76 13.34
CA ARG A 454 -12.89 -12.81 14.42
C ARG A 454 -11.69 -12.63 15.35
N ASP A 455 -11.12 -13.74 15.81
CA ASP A 455 -9.97 -13.80 16.70
C ASP A 455 -8.73 -13.14 16.07
N ALA A 456 -8.55 -13.29 14.76
CA ALA A 456 -7.49 -12.63 13.99
C ALA A 456 -7.72 -11.12 13.86
N LEU A 457 -8.94 -10.67 13.55
CA LEU A 457 -9.30 -9.25 13.48
C LEU A 457 -9.17 -8.55 14.84
N GLU A 458 -9.59 -9.19 15.94
CA GLU A 458 -9.39 -8.68 17.30
C GLU A 458 -7.90 -8.52 17.62
N LYS A 459 -7.05 -9.50 17.25
CA LYS A 459 -5.58 -9.42 17.43
C LYS A 459 -4.90 -8.39 16.54
N LEU A 460 -5.40 -8.18 15.32
CA LEU A 460 -4.83 -7.21 14.38
C LEU A 460 -5.20 -5.77 14.78
N GLN A 461 -6.42 -5.52 15.25
CA GLN A 461 -6.86 -4.23 15.81
C GLN A 461 -6.11 -3.81 17.09
N LEU A 462 -5.50 -4.75 17.83
CA LEU A 462 -4.57 -4.41 18.93
C LEU A 462 -3.26 -3.77 18.43
N ASN A 463 -2.94 -3.89 17.15
CA ASN A 463 -1.72 -3.32 16.55
C ASN A 463 -2.02 -2.25 15.49
N ASP A 464 -3.22 -2.25 14.91
CA ASP A 464 -3.72 -1.24 13.98
C ASP A 464 -4.90 -0.47 14.58
N ALA A 465 -4.66 0.79 14.97
CA ALA A 465 -5.66 1.66 15.57
C ALA A 465 -6.65 2.30 14.56
N ALA A 466 -6.44 2.08 13.26
CA ALA A 466 -7.28 2.60 12.19
C ALA A 466 -8.28 1.55 11.66
N LEU A 467 -7.93 0.26 11.72
CA LEU A 467 -8.82 -0.85 11.40
C LEU A 467 -10.03 -0.88 12.33
N LYS A 468 -11.22 -0.73 11.76
CA LYS A 468 -12.51 -0.91 12.45
C LYS A 468 -13.28 -2.04 11.77
N PHE A 469 -13.97 -2.87 12.53
CA PHE A 469 -14.77 -3.96 11.95
C PHE A 469 -16.07 -4.18 12.73
N GLU A 470 -17.11 -4.57 12.00
CA GLU A 470 -18.44 -4.91 12.55
C GLU A 470 -18.92 -6.24 11.95
N PRO A 471 -19.65 -7.09 12.70
CA PRO A 471 -20.12 -8.38 12.20
C PRO A 471 -21.20 -8.21 11.11
N GLU A 472 -21.01 -8.87 9.96
CA GLU A 472 -21.88 -8.77 8.81
C GLU A 472 -22.42 -10.15 8.37
N THR A 473 -23.65 -10.18 7.86
CA THR A 473 -24.30 -11.41 7.36
C THR A 473 -24.75 -11.21 5.92
N SER A 474 -24.14 -11.96 5.00
CA SER A 474 -24.48 -11.99 3.58
C SER A 474 -25.28 -13.24 3.24
N SER A 475 -26.35 -13.10 2.45
CA SER A 475 -27.14 -14.24 1.98
C SER A 475 -26.43 -15.12 0.94
N ALA A 476 -25.29 -14.67 0.40
CA ALA A 476 -24.45 -15.43 -0.55
C ALA A 476 -23.10 -15.89 0.04
N MET A 477 -22.56 -15.17 1.04
CA MET A 477 -21.23 -15.42 1.61
C MET A 477 -21.26 -15.82 3.10
N GLY A 478 -22.44 -15.91 3.73
CA GLY A 478 -22.58 -16.34 5.12
C GLY A 478 -22.19 -15.25 6.13
N PHE A 479 -21.52 -15.66 7.21
CA PHE A 479 -21.08 -14.77 8.28
C PHE A 479 -19.67 -14.24 7.97
N GLY A 480 -19.47 -12.94 8.14
CA GLY A 480 -18.18 -12.28 7.95
C GLY A 480 -18.09 -10.98 8.73
N PHE A 481 -17.16 -10.12 8.36
CA PHE A 481 -16.91 -8.83 9.00
C PHE A 481 -16.82 -7.71 7.99
N ARG A 482 -17.62 -6.68 8.21
CA ARG A 482 -17.55 -5.41 7.50
C ARG A 482 -16.38 -4.62 8.08
N CYS A 483 -15.29 -4.52 7.33
CA CYS A 483 -14.04 -3.90 7.76
C CYS A 483 -13.83 -2.54 7.08
N GLY A 484 -13.35 -1.56 7.85
CA GLY A 484 -13.03 -0.20 7.43
C GLY A 484 -11.54 0.10 7.55
N PHE A 485 -10.97 0.68 6.50
CA PHE A 485 -9.55 0.93 6.27
C PHE A 485 -9.29 2.39 5.89
N LEU A 486 -8.04 2.83 6.00
CA LEU A 486 -7.62 4.17 5.57
C LEU A 486 -7.68 4.33 4.04
N GLY A 487 -7.29 3.29 3.30
CA GLY A 487 -7.32 3.25 1.84
C GLY A 487 -7.09 1.84 1.30
N LEU A 488 -6.79 1.73 0.00
CA LEU A 488 -6.65 0.46 -0.71
C LEU A 488 -5.41 -0.34 -0.30
N LEU A 489 -4.26 0.31 -0.12
CA LEU A 489 -3.02 -0.38 0.27
C LEU A 489 -3.15 -0.94 1.70
N HIS A 490 -3.77 -0.19 2.61
CA HIS A 490 -4.10 -0.69 3.94
C HIS A 490 -5.01 -1.93 3.84
N MET A 491 -6.09 -1.88 3.05
CA MET A 491 -6.97 -3.05 2.84
C MET A 491 -6.20 -4.29 2.35
N GLU A 492 -5.31 -4.15 1.35
CA GLU A 492 -4.47 -5.25 0.86
C GLU A 492 -3.51 -5.80 1.91
N ILE A 493 -2.86 -4.93 2.69
CA ILE A 493 -1.94 -5.33 3.76
C ILE A 493 -2.68 -6.13 4.83
N VAL A 494 -3.88 -5.71 5.24
CA VAL A 494 -4.68 -6.48 6.21
C VAL A 494 -5.16 -7.80 5.62
N GLN A 495 -5.55 -7.85 4.34
CA GLN A 495 -5.84 -9.10 3.64
C GLN A 495 -4.64 -10.06 3.72
N GLU A 496 -3.48 -9.65 3.22
CA GLU A 496 -2.31 -10.53 3.13
C GLU A 496 -1.80 -10.96 4.51
N ARG A 497 -1.94 -10.11 5.54
CA ARG A 497 -1.63 -10.50 6.93
C ARG A 497 -2.63 -11.53 7.47
N LEU A 498 -3.93 -11.41 7.22
CA LEU A 498 -4.92 -12.42 7.61
C LEU A 498 -4.71 -13.76 6.87
N GLU A 499 -4.38 -13.70 5.57
CA GLU A 499 -4.09 -14.90 4.77
C GLU A 499 -2.76 -15.58 5.18
N ARG A 500 -1.70 -14.81 5.45
CA ARG A 500 -0.36 -15.36 5.75
C ARG A 500 -0.09 -15.63 7.23
N GLU A 501 -0.45 -14.72 8.15
CA GLU A 501 -0.16 -14.87 9.59
C GLU A 501 -1.17 -15.80 10.28
N TYR A 502 -2.42 -15.82 9.81
CA TYR A 502 -3.52 -16.59 10.43
C TYR A 502 -4.02 -17.76 9.56
N ASN A 503 -3.51 -17.94 8.35
CA ASN A 503 -3.86 -19.04 7.42
C ASN A 503 -5.38 -19.11 7.15
N LEU A 504 -6.01 -17.95 6.95
CA LEU A 504 -7.43 -17.81 6.65
C LEU A 504 -7.63 -17.68 5.13
N ASN A 505 -8.55 -18.44 4.55
CA ASN A 505 -8.92 -18.26 3.14
C ASN A 505 -10.06 -17.25 3.05
N LEU A 506 -9.80 -16.05 2.53
CA LEU A 506 -10.75 -14.94 2.55
C LEU A 506 -11.37 -14.59 1.20
N ILE A 507 -12.62 -14.13 1.28
CA ILE A 507 -13.44 -13.57 0.22
C ILE A 507 -13.62 -12.09 0.55
N ILE A 508 -13.29 -11.22 -0.40
CA ILE A 508 -13.40 -9.76 -0.24
C ILE A 508 -14.40 -9.20 -1.26
N THR A 509 -15.34 -8.39 -0.78
CA THR A 509 -16.30 -7.69 -1.66
C THR A 509 -15.62 -6.63 -2.52
N ALA A 510 -16.36 -5.99 -3.42
CA ALA A 510 -15.95 -4.68 -3.91
C ALA A 510 -15.76 -3.71 -2.71
N PRO A 511 -14.70 -2.88 -2.71
CA PRO A 511 -14.55 -1.82 -1.72
C PRO A 511 -15.59 -0.72 -1.97
N SER A 512 -15.98 -0.02 -0.92
CA SER A 512 -17.13 0.88 -0.90
C SER A 512 -16.93 2.04 0.06
N VAL A 513 -17.67 3.13 -0.14
CA VAL A 513 -17.55 4.38 0.64
C VAL A 513 -18.81 4.64 1.45
N VAL A 514 -18.69 5.41 2.54
CA VAL A 514 -19.84 5.78 3.37
C VAL A 514 -20.60 6.95 2.73
N TYR A 515 -21.86 6.73 2.38
CA TYR A 515 -22.78 7.74 1.84
C TYR A 515 -23.58 8.41 2.97
N LYS A 516 -23.95 9.68 2.79
CA LYS A 516 -24.93 10.37 3.64
C LYS A 516 -26.29 10.36 2.97
N VAL A 517 -27.22 9.58 3.52
CA VAL A 517 -28.61 9.55 3.04
C VAL A 517 -29.45 10.50 3.90
N HIS A 518 -29.94 11.57 3.29
CA HIS A 518 -30.87 12.51 3.94
C HIS A 518 -32.29 12.00 3.76
N SER A 519 -32.95 11.67 4.87
CA SER A 519 -34.31 11.15 4.87
C SER A 519 -35.33 12.27 4.69
N ALA A 520 -36.52 11.97 4.17
CA ALA A 520 -37.63 12.91 4.07
C ALA A 520 -38.04 13.47 5.45
N ASP A 521 -37.83 12.68 6.51
CA ASP A 521 -38.09 13.04 7.92
C ASP A 521 -37.00 13.98 8.52
N GLY A 522 -35.99 14.37 7.75
CA GLY A 522 -34.89 15.24 8.18
C GLY A 522 -33.73 14.54 8.89
N SER A 523 -33.83 13.23 9.15
CA SER A 523 -32.73 12.43 9.72
C SER A 523 -31.67 12.08 8.68
N VAL A 524 -30.40 12.33 9.02
CA VAL A 524 -29.23 11.88 8.23
C VAL A 524 -28.85 10.47 8.68
N VAL A 525 -28.75 9.54 7.73
CA VAL A 525 -28.28 8.17 7.97
C VAL A 525 -26.95 8.00 7.22
N MET A 526 -25.91 7.59 7.94
CA MET A 526 -24.66 7.12 7.32
C MET A 526 -24.92 5.71 6.78
N VAL A 527 -24.68 5.48 5.49
CA VAL A 527 -24.94 4.20 4.82
C VAL A 527 -23.69 3.80 4.06
N ASP A 528 -23.03 2.73 4.51
CA ASP A 528 -21.86 2.15 3.87
C ASP A 528 -22.25 0.90 3.04
N ASN A 529 -23.17 0.07 3.55
CA ASN A 529 -23.69 -1.11 2.85
C ASN A 529 -24.97 -0.75 2.03
N PRO A 530 -25.00 -0.98 0.69
CA PRO A 530 -26.18 -0.78 -0.17
C PRO A 530 -27.47 -1.47 0.30
N ALA A 531 -27.38 -2.58 1.02
CA ALA A 531 -28.53 -3.29 1.60
C ALA A 531 -29.27 -2.46 2.66
N GLN A 532 -28.55 -1.67 3.46
CA GLN A 532 -29.12 -0.82 4.52
C GLN A 532 -29.78 0.46 3.98
N LEU A 533 -29.55 0.79 2.70
CA LEU A 533 -30.01 2.03 2.08
C LEU A 533 -31.56 2.17 2.15
N PRO A 534 -32.11 3.26 2.72
CA PRO A 534 -33.54 3.49 2.81
C PRO A 534 -34.28 3.47 1.46
N ALA A 535 -35.50 2.92 1.45
CA ALA A 535 -36.36 2.85 0.27
C ALA A 535 -36.55 4.21 -0.42
N ALA A 536 -36.71 4.20 -1.75
CA ALA A 536 -36.69 5.41 -2.58
C ALA A 536 -37.65 6.52 -2.12
N GLU A 537 -38.84 6.16 -1.65
CA GLU A 537 -39.89 7.08 -1.18
C GLU A 537 -39.51 7.83 0.11
N LYS A 538 -38.55 7.32 0.89
CA LYS A 538 -38.10 7.92 2.15
C LYS A 538 -36.84 8.78 2.02
N ARG A 539 -36.21 8.84 0.85
CA ARG A 539 -34.96 9.60 0.61
C ARG A 539 -35.26 10.96 0.01
N ALA A 540 -34.73 12.03 0.60
CA ALA A 540 -34.75 13.37 0.01
C ALA A 540 -33.59 13.54 -0.99
N PHE A 541 -32.37 13.14 -0.60
CA PHE A 541 -31.19 13.10 -1.45
C PHE A 541 -30.08 12.24 -0.82
N ILE A 542 -29.02 11.98 -1.59
CA ILE A 542 -27.80 11.30 -1.13
C ILE A 542 -26.61 12.21 -1.41
N GLU A 543 -25.66 12.23 -0.48
CA GLU A 543 -24.35 12.83 -0.67
C GLU A 543 -23.27 11.75 -0.65
N GLU A 544 -22.31 11.83 -1.56
CA GLU A 544 -21.10 10.99 -1.58
C GLU A 544 -19.86 11.79 -1.14
N PRO A 545 -18.88 11.14 -0.50
CA PRO A 545 -17.61 11.77 -0.16
C PRO A 545 -16.85 12.14 -1.44
N TYR A 546 -16.36 13.37 -1.49
CA TYR A 546 -15.51 13.89 -2.57
C TYR A 546 -14.09 14.10 -2.06
N VAL A 547 -13.12 13.79 -2.92
CA VAL A 547 -11.70 14.06 -2.71
C VAL A 547 -11.18 15.04 -3.75
N ARG A 548 -10.29 15.93 -3.34
CA ARG A 548 -9.41 16.68 -4.25
C ARG A 548 -8.17 15.81 -4.46
N ILE A 549 -7.94 15.39 -5.70
CA ILE A 549 -6.75 14.64 -6.11
C ILE A 549 -5.77 15.61 -6.77
N SER A 550 -4.50 15.56 -6.37
CA SER A 550 -3.39 16.09 -7.16
C SER A 550 -2.66 14.92 -7.83
N MET A 551 -2.40 15.05 -9.14
CA MET A 551 -1.66 14.07 -9.93
C MET A 551 -0.44 14.76 -10.55
N ILE A 552 0.76 14.31 -10.23
CA ILE A 552 1.99 14.80 -10.86
C ILE A 552 2.36 13.86 -12.01
N THR A 553 2.64 14.43 -13.19
CA THR A 553 2.89 13.64 -14.40
C THR A 553 3.78 14.37 -15.42
N PRO A 554 4.57 13.67 -16.25
CA PRO A 554 5.19 14.25 -17.44
C PRO A 554 4.14 14.76 -18.44
N LYS A 555 4.43 15.87 -19.14
CA LYS A 555 3.50 16.54 -20.06
C LYS A 555 2.85 15.62 -21.10
N ASP A 556 3.57 14.61 -21.58
CA ASP A 556 3.10 13.64 -22.57
C ASP A 556 1.88 12.81 -22.10
N PHE A 557 1.72 12.60 -20.78
CA PHE A 557 0.66 11.74 -20.21
C PHE A 557 -0.54 12.53 -19.68
N VAL A 558 -0.54 13.87 -19.78
CA VAL A 558 -1.65 14.74 -19.34
C VAL A 558 -2.98 14.34 -19.99
N GLY A 559 -3.01 14.18 -21.32
CA GLY A 559 -4.25 13.85 -22.05
C GLY A 559 -4.93 12.56 -21.56
N PRO A 560 -4.23 11.40 -21.53
CA PRO A 560 -4.75 10.14 -20.99
C PRO A 560 -5.24 10.21 -19.53
N LEU A 561 -4.67 11.09 -18.69
CA LEU A 561 -5.10 11.30 -17.31
C LEU A 561 -6.31 12.23 -17.18
N MET A 562 -6.39 13.29 -17.98
CA MET A 562 -7.59 14.13 -18.06
C MET A 562 -8.80 13.29 -18.52
N GLU A 563 -8.59 12.39 -19.49
CA GLU A 563 -9.61 11.44 -19.95
C GLU A 563 -10.03 10.46 -18.84
N LEU A 564 -9.07 9.91 -18.09
CA LEU A 564 -9.35 9.02 -16.96
C LEU A 564 -10.19 9.73 -15.89
N ALA A 565 -9.75 10.92 -15.45
CA ALA A 565 -10.47 11.70 -14.44
C ALA A 565 -11.89 12.08 -14.91
N GLN A 566 -12.05 12.50 -16.17
CA GLN A 566 -13.36 12.87 -16.70
C GLN A 566 -14.32 11.67 -16.81
N ASN A 567 -13.83 10.49 -17.22
CA ASN A 567 -14.59 9.22 -17.20
C ASN A 567 -14.99 8.77 -15.78
N ARG A 568 -14.24 9.22 -14.76
CA ARG A 568 -14.46 8.96 -13.33
C ARG A 568 -15.29 10.05 -12.63
N ARG A 569 -16.00 10.88 -13.40
CA ARG A 569 -16.84 12.02 -12.95
C ARG A 569 -16.04 13.17 -12.28
N GLY A 570 -14.77 13.33 -12.63
CA GLY A 570 -13.90 14.35 -12.07
C GLY A 570 -14.15 15.75 -12.62
N GLU A 571 -14.29 16.72 -11.72
CA GLU A 571 -14.38 18.15 -12.01
C GLU A 571 -12.95 18.73 -12.05
N PHE A 572 -12.53 19.25 -13.21
CA PHE A 572 -11.21 19.85 -13.37
C PHE A 572 -11.12 21.17 -12.57
N THR A 573 -10.12 21.28 -11.70
CA THR A 573 -9.91 22.47 -10.84
C THR A 573 -8.78 23.35 -11.36
N GLU A 574 -7.59 22.77 -11.54
CA GLU A 574 -6.37 23.52 -11.81
C GLU A 574 -5.33 22.65 -12.53
N MET A 575 -4.47 23.27 -13.33
CA MET A 575 -3.33 22.66 -14.00
C MET A 575 -2.14 23.58 -13.84
N LYS A 576 -1.06 23.10 -13.21
CA LYS A 576 0.18 23.88 -13.03
C LYS A 576 1.34 23.16 -13.70
N TYR A 577 2.16 23.90 -14.43
CA TYR A 577 3.42 23.36 -14.92
C TYR A 577 4.49 23.50 -13.84
N ILE A 578 4.86 22.35 -13.26
CA ILE A 578 5.92 22.19 -12.27
C ILE A 578 7.27 22.53 -12.90
N THR A 579 7.53 22.01 -14.10
CA THR A 579 8.75 22.32 -14.88
C THR A 579 8.44 22.36 -16.38
N GLU A 580 9.46 22.59 -17.21
CA GLU A 580 9.33 22.40 -18.66
C GLU A 580 8.95 20.96 -19.07
N ALA A 581 9.15 19.95 -18.21
CA ALA A 581 8.81 18.56 -18.48
C ALA A 581 7.55 18.06 -17.73
N ARG A 582 7.16 18.68 -16.61
CA ARG A 582 6.17 18.15 -15.66
C ARG A 582 4.96 19.05 -15.40
N CYS A 583 3.86 18.42 -15.00
CA CYS A 583 2.59 19.05 -14.72
C CYS A 583 1.93 18.46 -13.47
N GLU A 584 1.40 19.34 -12.61
CA GLU A 584 0.38 19.04 -11.62
C GLU A 584 -1.00 19.13 -12.29
N LEU A 585 -1.87 18.14 -12.07
CA LEU A 585 -3.27 18.13 -12.46
C LEU A 585 -4.15 17.97 -11.21
N VAL A 586 -4.97 18.99 -10.92
CA VAL A 586 -5.85 19.02 -9.76
C VAL A 586 -7.30 18.78 -10.19
N TYR A 587 -7.91 17.74 -9.64
CA TYR A 587 -9.29 17.33 -9.92
C TYR A 587 -10.07 17.10 -8.63
N GLU A 588 -11.37 17.37 -8.65
CA GLU A 588 -12.30 16.98 -7.58
C GLU A 588 -13.12 15.78 -8.05
N LEU A 589 -12.98 14.64 -7.36
CA LEU A 589 -13.50 13.33 -7.77
C LEU A 589 -14.31 12.69 -6.63
N PRO A 590 -15.41 11.97 -6.93
CA PRO A 590 -16.11 11.17 -5.92
C PRO A 590 -15.21 10.02 -5.46
N LEU A 591 -15.01 9.85 -4.14
CA LEU A 591 -14.11 8.81 -3.59
C LEU A 591 -14.50 7.39 -4.06
N GLY A 592 -15.80 7.12 -4.24
CA GLY A 592 -16.29 5.84 -4.74
C GLY A 592 -15.88 5.49 -6.18
N GLU A 593 -15.42 6.47 -6.97
CA GLU A 593 -14.82 6.28 -8.30
C GLU A 593 -13.29 6.13 -8.25
N VAL A 594 -12.65 6.58 -7.16
CA VAL A 594 -11.20 6.47 -6.94
C VAL A 594 -10.83 5.09 -6.41
N VAL A 595 -11.70 4.54 -5.57
CA VAL A 595 -11.51 3.31 -4.79
C VAL A 595 -11.75 2.02 -5.61
N THR A 596 -12.22 2.10 -6.87
CA THR A 596 -12.43 0.91 -7.71
C THR A 596 -11.20 0.48 -8.50
N ASP A 597 -10.68 1.34 -9.38
CA ASP A 597 -9.55 1.02 -10.29
C ASP A 597 -8.58 2.18 -10.58
N PHE A 598 -8.79 3.35 -9.97
CA PHE A 598 -8.19 4.61 -10.45
C PHE A 598 -6.66 4.62 -10.39
N PHE A 599 -6.08 4.05 -9.33
CA PHE A 599 -4.62 3.94 -9.17
C PHE A 599 -3.98 3.05 -10.25
N ASP A 600 -4.59 1.89 -10.52
CA ASP A 600 -4.12 0.95 -11.54
C ASP A 600 -4.25 1.53 -12.95
N GLN A 601 -5.37 2.20 -13.25
CA GLN A 601 -5.56 2.92 -14.51
C GLN A 601 -4.51 4.03 -14.68
N LEU A 602 -4.26 4.81 -13.63
CA LEU A 602 -3.30 5.90 -13.63
C LEU A 602 -1.88 5.38 -13.90
N LYS A 603 -1.41 4.41 -13.10
CA LYS A 603 -0.08 3.81 -13.28
C LYS A 603 0.06 3.09 -14.63
N SER A 604 -0.96 2.38 -15.10
CA SER A 604 -0.96 1.70 -16.40
C SER A 604 -0.88 2.69 -17.57
N ARG A 605 -1.74 3.72 -17.59
CA ARG A 605 -1.77 4.74 -18.66
C ARG A 605 -0.48 5.57 -18.73
N THR A 606 0.18 5.81 -17.60
CA THR A 606 1.42 6.60 -17.53
C THR A 606 2.69 5.75 -17.49
N LYS A 607 2.61 4.43 -17.67
CA LYS A 607 3.77 3.50 -17.56
C LYS A 607 4.51 3.61 -16.21
N GLY A 608 3.80 3.95 -15.14
CA GLY A 608 4.33 4.18 -13.80
C GLY A 608 4.66 5.64 -13.45
N TYR A 609 4.90 6.51 -14.45
CA TYR A 609 5.45 7.87 -14.28
C TYR A 609 4.53 8.93 -13.65
N ALA A 610 3.30 8.58 -13.27
CA ALA A 610 2.43 9.48 -12.52
C ALA A 610 2.34 9.03 -11.06
N SER A 611 2.45 9.98 -10.14
CA SER A 611 2.03 9.81 -8.75
C SER A 611 0.71 10.55 -8.51
N MET A 612 -0.03 10.11 -7.50
CA MET A 612 -1.25 10.76 -7.06
C MET A 612 -1.26 10.89 -5.54
N GLU A 613 -1.92 11.95 -5.08
CA GLU A 613 -2.31 12.18 -3.70
C GLU A 613 -3.76 12.65 -3.68
N TYR A 614 -4.51 12.35 -2.62
CA TYR A 614 -5.89 12.79 -2.47
C TYR A 614 -6.21 13.22 -1.03
N HIS A 615 -7.00 14.29 -0.90
CA HIS A 615 -7.52 14.77 0.39
C HIS A 615 -9.05 14.88 0.35
N LEU A 616 -9.72 14.50 1.44
CA LEU A 616 -11.17 14.59 1.56
C LEU A 616 -11.63 16.05 1.69
N ILE A 617 -12.44 16.52 0.74
CA ILE A 617 -12.99 17.90 0.72
C ILE A 617 -14.44 17.98 1.24
N GLY A 618 -14.97 16.88 1.76
CA GLY A 618 -16.30 16.78 2.34
C GLY A 618 -17.24 15.91 1.52
N TYR A 619 -18.53 16.25 1.54
CA TYR A 619 -19.60 15.48 0.89
C TYR A 619 -20.33 16.37 -0.12
N ARG A 620 -20.67 15.83 -1.30
CA ARG A 620 -21.46 16.51 -2.33
C ARG A 620 -22.70 15.70 -2.69
N ARG A 621 -23.83 16.39 -2.87
CA ARG A 621 -25.11 15.82 -3.30
C ARG A 621 -25.07 15.46 -4.79
N ASN A 622 -25.36 14.21 -5.15
CA ASN A 622 -25.39 13.73 -6.54
C ASN A 622 -26.59 12.80 -6.84
N GLU A 623 -26.83 12.51 -8.12
CA GLU A 623 -27.89 11.59 -8.57
C GLU A 623 -27.46 10.12 -8.49
N LEU A 624 -27.33 9.63 -7.27
CA LEU A 624 -27.02 8.23 -6.98
C LEU A 624 -28.30 7.36 -6.94
N VAL A 625 -28.21 6.20 -7.58
CA VAL A 625 -29.26 5.19 -7.61
C VAL A 625 -28.75 3.87 -7.03
N ARG A 626 -29.64 3.14 -6.34
CA ARG A 626 -29.38 1.74 -5.99
C ARG A 626 -29.73 0.88 -7.20
N LEU A 627 -28.80 0.02 -7.58
CA LEU A 627 -28.87 -0.92 -8.69
C LEU A 627 -29.01 -2.32 -8.11
N ASP A 628 -30.20 -2.90 -8.25
CA ASP A 628 -30.54 -4.24 -7.75
C ASP A 628 -30.45 -5.26 -8.88
N LEU A 629 -30.01 -6.49 -8.58
CA LEU A 629 -29.99 -7.61 -9.54
C LEU A 629 -31.00 -8.68 -9.15
N ASN A 630 -31.92 -9.00 -10.08
CA ASN A 630 -32.96 -10.00 -9.92
C ASN A 630 -32.67 -11.22 -10.80
N ILE A 631 -32.63 -12.41 -10.19
CA ILE A 631 -32.33 -13.69 -10.85
C ILE A 631 -33.60 -14.55 -10.82
N ASN A 632 -34.15 -14.88 -11.99
CA ASN A 632 -35.46 -15.53 -12.17
C ASN A 632 -36.67 -14.77 -11.57
N GLY A 633 -36.46 -13.59 -10.97
CA GLY A 633 -37.46 -12.80 -10.25
C GLY A 633 -37.27 -12.76 -8.72
N GLU A 634 -36.26 -13.45 -8.18
CA GLU A 634 -35.82 -13.30 -6.80
C GLU A 634 -34.69 -12.23 -6.74
N PRO A 635 -34.76 -11.25 -5.83
CA PRO A 635 -33.73 -10.21 -5.69
C PRO A 635 -32.46 -10.76 -5.03
N CYS A 636 -31.32 -10.18 -5.39
CA CYS A 636 -30.01 -10.61 -4.93
C CYS A 636 -29.24 -9.46 -4.26
N ASP A 637 -29.60 -9.13 -3.02
CA ASP A 637 -29.00 -8.02 -2.25
C ASP A 637 -27.45 -8.03 -2.17
N PRO A 638 -26.73 -9.17 -2.12
CA PRO A 638 -25.26 -9.18 -2.12
C PRO A 638 -24.58 -8.65 -3.40
N LEU A 639 -25.35 -8.44 -4.47
CA LEU A 639 -24.90 -7.79 -5.72
C LEU A 639 -25.62 -6.45 -5.96
N ALA A 640 -26.24 -5.87 -4.93
CA ALA A 640 -26.84 -4.55 -5.02
C ALA A 640 -25.77 -3.47 -4.82
N THR A 641 -25.64 -2.55 -5.78
CA THR A 641 -24.62 -1.48 -5.76
C THR A 641 -25.23 -0.08 -5.76
N ILE A 642 -24.47 0.90 -5.29
CA ILE A 642 -24.82 2.33 -5.39
C ILE A 642 -23.98 2.92 -6.52
N VAL A 643 -24.63 3.46 -7.55
CA VAL A 643 -23.99 3.93 -8.79
C VAL A 643 -24.56 5.27 -9.23
N HIS A 644 -23.80 6.05 -10.00
CA HIS A 644 -24.36 7.25 -10.65
C HIS A 644 -25.38 6.87 -11.72
N ARG A 645 -26.45 7.67 -11.82
CA ARG A 645 -27.60 7.42 -12.71
C ARG A 645 -27.22 7.13 -14.16
N ASP A 646 -26.19 7.79 -14.69
CA ASP A 646 -25.74 7.64 -16.08
C ASP A 646 -24.96 6.33 -16.31
N LYS A 647 -24.11 5.95 -15.35
CA LYS A 647 -23.33 4.69 -15.40
C LYS A 647 -24.20 3.45 -15.16
N ALA A 648 -25.33 3.60 -14.46
CA ALA A 648 -26.19 2.48 -14.05
C ALA A 648 -26.57 1.50 -15.17
N TYR A 649 -26.83 1.99 -16.40
CA TYR A 649 -27.13 1.11 -17.54
C TYR A 649 -25.91 0.30 -18.01
N GLN A 650 -24.71 0.89 -18.00
CA GLN A 650 -23.48 0.23 -18.43
C GLN A 650 -23.07 -0.85 -17.42
N VAL A 651 -23.01 -0.50 -16.13
CA VAL A 651 -22.70 -1.41 -15.02
C VAL A 651 -23.74 -2.54 -14.94
N GLY A 652 -25.03 -2.18 -14.91
CA GLY A 652 -26.12 -3.16 -14.87
C GLY A 652 -26.13 -4.11 -16.08
N ARG A 653 -25.77 -3.63 -17.27
CA ARG A 653 -25.61 -4.50 -18.44
C ARG A 653 -24.45 -5.48 -18.26
N ALA A 654 -23.25 -5.00 -17.91
CA ALA A 654 -22.06 -5.84 -17.76
C ALA A 654 -22.25 -6.95 -16.72
N LEU A 655 -22.83 -6.62 -15.56
CA LEU A 655 -23.18 -7.59 -14.51
C LEU A 655 -24.16 -8.66 -15.03
N THR A 656 -25.20 -8.27 -15.77
CA THR A 656 -26.17 -9.23 -16.34
C THR A 656 -25.57 -10.10 -17.47
N GLU A 657 -24.61 -9.58 -18.24
CA GLU A 657 -23.89 -10.34 -19.26
C GLU A 657 -22.93 -11.37 -18.63
N LYS A 658 -22.26 -11.04 -17.52
CA LYS A 658 -21.37 -11.98 -16.81
C LYS A 658 -22.10 -13.05 -16.01
N LEU A 659 -23.17 -12.72 -15.29
CA LEU A 659 -24.03 -13.71 -14.63
C LEU A 659 -24.61 -14.75 -15.61
N LYS A 660 -24.84 -14.35 -16.88
CA LYS A 660 -25.30 -15.23 -17.98
C LYS A 660 -24.23 -16.21 -18.47
N GLU A 661 -22.94 -15.89 -18.32
CA GLU A 661 -21.83 -16.80 -18.63
C GLU A 661 -21.60 -17.80 -17.49
N LEU A 662 -21.69 -17.34 -16.24
CA LEU A 662 -21.33 -18.08 -15.03
C LEU A 662 -22.44 -19.02 -14.52
N ILE A 663 -23.71 -18.61 -14.60
CA ILE A 663 -24.83 -19.42 -14.09
C ILE A 663 -25.11 -20.61 -15.06
N PRO A 664 -25.13 -21.86 -14.57
CA PRO A 664 -25.33 -23.03 -15.42
C PRO A 664 -26.72 -23.06 -16.08
N ARG A 665 -26.77 -23.53 -17.34
CA ARG A 665 -28.02 -23.56 -18.13
C ARG A 665 -29.02 -24.54 -17.54
N GLN A 666 -30.18 -24.04 -17.11
CA GLN A 666 -31.27 -24.88 -16.61
C GLN A 666 -32.22 -25.36 -17.72
N MET A 667 -33.11 -26.30 -17.37
CA MET A 667 -34.14 -26.83 -18.28
C MET A 667 -35.24 -25.80 -18.63
N PHE A 668 -35.33 -24.69 -17.92
CA PHE A 668 -36.20 -23.54 -18.23
C PHE A 668 -35.37 -22.28 -18.57
N LYS A 669 -36.02 -21.23 -19.07
CA LYS A 669 -35.35 -19.95 -19.41
C LYS A 669 -35.24 -19.11 -18.14
N ILE A 670 -34.01 -18.83 -17.72
CA ILE A 670 -33.71 -17.93 -16.60
C ILE A 670 -33.56 -16.51 -17.16
N PRO A 671 -34.41 -15.54 -16.77
CA PRO A 671 -34.11 -14.12 -16.93
C PRO A 671 -33.15 -13.66 -15.82
N ILE A 672 -32.20 -12.80 -16.18
CA ILE A 672 -31.37 -12.01 -15.25
C ILE A 672 -31.70 -10.55 -15.57
N GLN A 673 -31.98 -9.75 -14.55
CA GLN A 673 -32.47 -8.38 -14.72
C GLN A 673 -31.76 -7.43 -13.77
N ALA A 674 -31.19 -6.36 -14.30
CA ALA A 674 -30.73 -5.22 -13.52
C ALA A 674 -31.89 -4.21 -13.39
N THR A 675 -32.13 -3.74 -12.18
CA THR A 675 -33.29 -2.94 -11.80
C THR A 675 -32.88 -1.72 -10.97
N ILE A 676 -33.57 -0.60 -11.17
CA ILE A 676 -33.55 0.53 -10.25
C ILE A 676 -34.95 0.58 -9.61
N GLY A 677 -35.07 0.04 -8.39
CA GLY A 677 -36.37 -0.24 -7.79
C GLY A 677 -37.24 -1.11 -8.72
N ALA A 678 -38.46 -0.66 -9.01
CA ALA A 678 -39.39 -1.41 -9.89
C ALA A 678 -39.02 -1.38 -11.40
N LYS A 679 -38.06 -0.55 -11.84
CA LYS A 679 -37.75 -0.39 -13.28
C LYS A 679 -36.57 -1.25 -13.71
N VAL A 680 -36.81 -2.23 -14.58
CA VAL A 680 -35.74 -2.96 -15.28
C VAL A 680 -35.01 -2.00 -16.24
N ILE A 681 -33.68 -1.94 -16.15
CA ILE A 681 -32.82 -1.13 -17.03
C ILE A 681 -32.04 -1.97 -18.04
N ALA A 682 -31.59 -3.16 -17.64
CA ALA A 682 -30.94 -4.14 -18.50
C ALA A 682 -31.51 -5.52 -18.18
N SER A 683 -31.63 -6.38 -19.19
CA SER A 683 -32.06 -7.76 -18.99
C SER A 683 -31.39 -8.69 -19.97
N GLU A 684 -30.73 -9.70 -19.42
CA GLU A 684 -30.18 -10.81 -20.17
C GLU A 684 -30.92 -12.10 -19.84
N SER A 685 -30.65 -13.17 -20.60
CA SER A 685 -31.29 -14.44 -20.31
C SER A 685 -30.56 -15.68 -20.80
N ILE A 686 -30.56 -16.69 -19.95
CA ILE A 686 -29.90 -17.97 -20.17
C ILE A 686 -30.80 -18.88 -21.01
N ALA A 687 -30.23 -19.42 -22.09
CA ALA A 687 -30.94 -20.29 -23.02
C ALA A 687 -31.28 -21.65 -22.37
N ALA A 688 -32.57 -21.96 -22.31
CA ALA A 688 -33.09 -23.17 -21.67
C ALA A 688 -32.63 -24.45 -22.37
N MET A 689 -31.95 -25.35 -21.66
CA MET A 689 -31.52 -26.66 -22.18
C MET A 689 -32.71 -27.43 -22.78
N ARG A 690 -32.53 -28.01 -23.98
CA ARG A 690 -33.57 -28.80 -24.67
C ARG A 690 -33.05 -30.20 -24.96
N LYS A 691 -33.72 -31.21 -24.39
CA LYS A 691 -33.61 -32.59 -24.88
C LYS A 691 -34.30 -32.65 -26.24
N ASP A 692 -33.65 -33.26 -27.24
CA ASP A 692 -34.34 -33.55 -28.49
C ASP A 692 -35.38 -34.67 -28.25
N VAL A 693 -36.65 -34.30 -28.33
CA VAL A 693 -37.80 -35.22 -28.22
C VAL A 693 -38.21 -35.80 -29.57
N LEU A 694 -37.66 -35.28 -30.67
CA LEU A 694 -37.97 -35.67 -32.05
C LEU A 694 -36.95 -36.67 -32.63
N ALA A 695 -35.77 -36.84 -32.02
CA ALA A 695 -34.72 -37.78 -32.42
C ALA A 695 -35.19 -39.23 -32.72
N LYS A 696 -36.28 -39.70 -32.08
CA LYS A 696 -36.89 -41.03 -32.32
C LYS A 696 -38.16 -40.99 -33.17
N CYS A 697 -38.42 -39.89 -33.89
CA CYS A 697 -39.64 -39.65 -34.68
C CYS A 697 -39.35 -39.59 -36.20
N TYR A 698 -38.80 -40.68 -36.73
CA TYR A 698 -38.43 -40.84 -38.15
C TYR A 698 -39.61 -40.73 -39.15
N GLY A 699 -40.85 -40.92 -38.70
CA GLY A 699 -42.05 -40.85 -39.54
C GLY A 699 -42.51 -39.43 -39.89
N GLY A 700 -43.37 -39.34 -40.92
CA GLY A 700 -43.97 -38.09 -41.39
C GLY A 700 -45.05 -37.48 -40.48
N ASP A 701 -45.60 -38.23 -39.52
CA ASP A 701 -46.73 -37.76 -38.69
C ASP A 701 -46.37 -36.53 -37.84
N ILE A 702 -46.96 -35.40 -38.24
CA ILE A 702 -46.86 -34.10 -37.57
C ILE A 702 -47.54 -34.14 -36.19
N SER A 703 -48.56 -35.00 -36.00
CA SER A 703 -49.37 -35.09 -34.78
C SER A 703 -48.54 -35.59 -33.60
N ARG A 704 -47.80 -36.69 -33.77
CA ARG A 704 -46.85 -37.23 -32.79
C ARG A 704 -45.76 -36.23 -32.44
N LYS A 705 -45.21 -35.51 -33.43
CA LYS A 705 -44.21 -34.44 -33.23
C LYS A 705 -44.80 -33.29 -32.40
N LYS A 706 -46.00 -32.79 -32.74
CA LYS A 706 -46.74 -31.76 -31.97
C LYS A 706 -47.06 -32.21 -30.54
N LYS A 707 -47.46 -33.47 -30.31
CA LYS A 707 -47.79 -34.01 -28.98
C LYS A 707 -46.57 -34.03 -28.05
N LEU A 708 -45.39 -34.39 -28.58
CA LEU A 708 -44.13 -34.39 -27.82
C LEU A 708 -43.65 -32.97 -27.48
N LEU A 709 -43.75 -32.05 -28.44
CA LEU A 709 -43.40 -30.63 -28.22
C LEU A 709 -44.33 -29.96 -27.19
N LYS A 710 -45.65 -30.23 -27.23
CA LYS A 710 -46.59 -29.74 -26.19
C LYS A 710 -46.20 -30.23 -24.79
N LYS A 711 -45.99 -31.55 -24.63
CA LYS A 711 -45.58 -32.12 -23.34
C LYS A 711 -44.25 -31.54 -22.83
N GLN A 712 -43.30 -31.25 -23.73
CA GLN A 712 -42.04 -30.58 -23.37
C GLN A 712 -42.26 -29.11 -22.93
N ALA A 713 -43.13 -28.37 -23.63
CA ALA A 713 -43.44 -26.98 -23.29
C ALA A 713 -44.20 -26.85 -21.95
N GLU A 714 -45.19 -27.73 -21.71
CA GLU A 714 -45.92 -27.84 -20.44
C GLU A 714 -44.98 -28.19 -19.28
N GLY A 715 -44.08 -29.16 -19.49
CA GLY A 715 -43.03 -29.51 -18.52
C GLY A 715 -42.12 -28.33 -18.21
N LYS A 716 -41.64 -27.60 -19.23
CA LYS A 716 -40.83 -26.38 -19.04
C LYS A 716 -41.58 -25.27 -18.31
N LYS A 717 -42.88 -25.08 -18.57
CA LYS A 717 -43.71 -24.09 -17.86
C LYS A 717 -43.83 -24.44 -16.37
N ARG A 718 -44.11 -25.72 -16.04
CA ARG A 718 -44.16 -26.21 -14.65
C ARG A 718 -42.81 -26.14 -13.94
N MET A 719 -41.71 -26.41 -14.63
CA MET A 719 -40.36 -26.24 -14.07
C MET A 719 -40.05 -24.76 -13.80
N LYS A 720 -40.43 -23.82 -14.68
CA LYS A 720 -40.18 -22.39 -14.43
C LYS A 720 -40.93 -21.83 -13.22
N SER A 721 -42.13 -22.34 -12.92
CA SER A 721 -42.96 -21.88 -11.79
C SER A 721 -42.58 -22.48 -10.44
N LEU A 722 -41.67 -23.44 -10.39
CA LEU A 722 -41.27 -24.16 -9.16
C LEU A 722 -39.74 -24.24 -8.98
N GLY A 723 -38.96 -23.96 -10.02
CA GLY A 723 -37.50 -23.98 -9.98
C GLY A 723 -36.95 -22.66 -9.46
N LYS A 724 -36.45 -22.69 -8.23
CA LYS A 724 -35.39 -21.77 -7.79
C LYS A 724 -34.14 -21.97 -8.67
N VAL A 725 -33.26 -20.96 -8.67
CA VAL A 725 -31.99 -20.99 -9.39
C VAL A 725 -30.90 -20.79 -8.35
N ASP A 726 -30.34 -21.88 -7.86
CA ASP A 726 -29.19 -21.83 -6.97
C ASP A 726 -28.00 -21.31 -7.78
N VAL A 727 -27.46 -20.16 -7.39
CA VAL A 727 -26.31 -19.52 -8.03
C VAL A 727 -25.05 -20.05 -7.35
N PRO A 728 -24.08 -20.63 -8.08
CA PRO A 728 -22.83 -21.11 -7.48
C PRO A 728 -22.07 -19.99 -6.77
N GLN A 729 -21.42 -20.29 -5.64
CA GLN A 729 -20.56 -19.34 -4.94
C GLN A 729 -19.43 -18.83 -5.86
N GLU A 730 -18.86 -19.71 -6.69
CA GLU A 730 -17.93 -19.37 -7.79
C GLU A 730 -18.47 -18.28 -8.73
N ALA A 731 -19.78 -18.28 -9.03
CA ALA A 731 -20.41 -17.30 -9.90
C ALA A 731 -20.60 -15.93 -9.22
N PHE A 732 -20.73 -15.89 -7.88
CA PHE A 732 -20.65 -14.64 -7.13
C PHE A 732 -19.21 -14.10 -7.09
N MET A 733 -18.23 -14.97 -6.80
CA MET A 733 -16.82 -14.60 -6.75
C MET A 733 -16.33 -13.97 -8.05
N ALA A 734 -16.63 -14.59 -9.19
CA ALA A 734 -16.23 -14.12 -10.51
C ALA A 734 -16.97 -12.84 -10.97
N VAL A 735 -18.04 -12.42 -10.28
CA VAL A 735 -18.71 -11.13 -10.51
C VAL A 735 -18.08 -10.04 -9.63
N LEU A 736 -17.86 -10.31 -8.33
CA LEU A 736 -17.20 -9.36 -7.41
C LEU A 736 -15.79 -8.99 -7.85
N GLN A 737 -15.03 -9.95 -8.40
CA GLN A 737 -13.71 -9.69 -9.01
C GLN A 737 -13.77 -8.79 -10.25
N LEU A 738 -14.92 -8.72 -10.93
CA LEU A 738 -15.09 -8.01 -12.20
C LEU A 738 -15.67 -6.61 -12.03
N GLU A 739 -16.32 -6.31 -10.90
CA GLU A 739 -16.63 -4.92 -10.51
C GLU A 739 -15.35 -4.06 -10.42
N ARG A 740 -14.22 -4.65 -9.99
CA ARG A 740 -12.87 -4.03 -10.02
C ARG A 740 -12.34 -3.73 -11.44
N GLN A 741 -12.98 -4.21 -12.50
CA GLN A 741 -12.51 -4.05 -13.90
C GLN A 741 -13.46 -3.25 -14.80
N VAL A 742 -14.67 -2.94 -14.33
CA VAL A 742 -15.75 -2.35 -15.16
C VAL A 742 -16.41 -1.12 -14.52
N THR A 743 -16.30 -0.93 -13.21
CA THR A 743 -16.96 0.16 -12.48
C THR A 743 -16.14 1.43 -12.51
#